data_AF-A0A444WAK8-F1
#
_entry.id   AF-A0A444WAK8-F1
#
_cell.length_a   1.000
_cell.length_b   1.000
_cell.length_c   1.000
_cell.angle_alpha   90.00
_cell.angle_beta   90.00
_cell.angle_gamma   90.00
#
_symmetry.space_group_name_H-M   'P 1'
#
loop_
_entity.id
_entity.type
_entity.pdbx_description
1 polymer ?
#
loop_
_entity_poly.entity_id
_entity_poly.type
_entity_poly.pdbx_seq_one_letter_code
_entity_poly.pdbx_strand_id
1 'polypeptide(L)'
;MRKIHLTLLFLFLTSFIYAQEPFITTWEVFDFDLEIEVPIVNEAGTSYTIDFGDGTILTDQSGLVSHTYTTPGVYTVSMSGDFSRLDFSLLPEEFSSDQLLTVEQWGDIEWSSMNKAFYKTSNLVINATDTPDLSQVTDLSYMFYMSGINQSINNWDVSTITNMSHIFFNAYYFDQPLNNWDVSNVTNMSYMFRGAIAFNQPLDNWDTSSVTTMAYMFNQASTFDQPIESWDVSNVTDMSYMFKEIYAFNQSLDNWDTSSVTTMAYMFNQSVNFNQPIGNWDVSNVTDMSYMFFNASNFDQPIGNWDVSNVTTMSRMFLSALNFNQFVGNWDVSNVTDMIMMFHGANSFNQPLNDWDVSNVTEMGMMFRQNDAFNQPLDNWNIANVVNLNGMFESASSFNQDISGWEYNPELLFNTFIHLSGMDSSNFDALLLRFAQLGIEDKYLNSFGVPYCDAAVRDYLINELGWEIEGNWQGSDCEVNTITGSVTFDQNNNGCDDTDSVINNVMITADNGEFVYSTSSGLSGEYTLNLLSGSYEVTLSGFPEYYNFIPEMTTIVFEEGVNQENLNFCITANQSIEDLNVTILPVTDARPGFEAEYQLIVENVGTQTVANAIVSFIYNDAMQSFVSAVPAAASNSENVLTFTLADFQPFESRTIDITMQTFTPPTVNGDDVLNFTTTVTPNQNDYTPEDNTFEFEQIVVNSYDPNDKRVVQGGEIYPEQTDEYLDYIIRFQNTGTASAINIRVKDVLSEEVDWNTFRPISSSHEYRLEITDGNQVEFIFENINLPFEGEDEAGSNGFIAYKIKPVAGLEVGDIIHGNEVNIYFDYNLPIITNSVTTEIVSLMGVNDYALTGSIVLYPNPANDVLHLKSENNVAPEMVAIYNLQGRELMSFNQNMENMNISGLSAGVYLITVKTSQASAQYKLIKE
;
A
#
# COMPACT_ATOMS: atom_id res chain seq x y z
N MET A 1 -84.63 56.67 -60.92
CA MET A 1 -84.09 56.70 -62.31
C MET A 1 -82.72 57.34 -62.24
N ARG A 2 -81.57 56.78 -62.65
CA ARG A 2 -81.24 55.70 -63.59
C ARG A 2 -79.85 55.15 -63.19
N LYS A 3 -79.76 53.82 -63.19
CA LYS A 3 -78.68 52.94 -63.67
C LYS A 3 -77.22 53.24 -63.29
N ILE A 4 -76.76 52.40 -62.36
CA ILE A 4 -75.40 51.86 -62.22
C ILE A 4 -74.86 51.39 -63.58
N HIS A 5 -73.62 51.77 -63.90
CA HIS A 5 -72.80 51.15 -64.95
C HIS A 5 -71.56 50.54 -64.30
N LEU A 6 -71.54 49.22 -64.39
CA LEU A 6 -70.46 48.30 -64.05
C LEU A 6 -69.42 48.39 -65.17
N THR A 7 -68.19 48.79 -64.85
CA THR A 7 -67.04 48.66 -65.75
C THR A 7 -66.11 47.61 -65.15
N LEU A 8 -66.16 46.39 -65.71
CA LEU A 8 -65.17 45.35 -65.46
C LEU A 8 -63.82 45.80 -66.05
N LEU A 9 -62.78 45.87 -65.22
CA LEU A 9 -61.38 45.91 -65.66
C LEU A 9 -60.78 44.54 -65.37
N PHE A 10 -60.55 43.75 -66.41
CA PHE A 10 -59.77 42.51 -66.34
C PHE A 10 -58.30 42.90 -66.10
N LEU A 11 -57.77 42.63 -64.90
CA LEU A 11 -56.33 42.56 -64.67
C LEU A 11 -55.88 41.14 -65.02
N PHE A 12 -55.08 41.01 -66.08
CA PHE A 12 -54.31 39.79 -66.33
C PHE A 12 -53.22 39.69 -65.25
N LEU A 13 -53.34 38.74 -64.33
CA LEU A 13 -52.19 38.25 -63.56
C LEU A 13 -51.37 37.36 -64.51
N THR A 14 -50.26 37.88 -65.01
CA THR A 14 -49.19 37.05 -65.57
C THR A 14 -48.39 36.50 -64.39
N SER A 15 -48.57 35.23 -64.06
CA SER A 15 -47.67 34.49 -63.18
C SER A 15 -46.33 34.31 -63.89
N PHE A 16 -45.34 35.11 -63.53
CA PHE A 16 -43.95 34.78 -63.81
C PHE A 16 -43.59 33.59 -62.91
N ILE A 17 -43.31 32.43 -63.50
CA ILE A 17 -42.60 31.36 -62.82
C ILE A 17 -41.16 31.88 -62.73
N TYR A 18 -40.75 32.36 -61.56
CA TYR A 18 -39.34 32.60 -61.29
C TYR A 18 -38.67 31.23 -61.14
N ALA A 19 -37.49 31.07 -61.75
CA ALA A 19 -36.64 29.93 -61.45
C ALA A 19 -36.14 30.09 -60.00
N GLN A 20 -36.04 28.98 -59.28
CA GLN A 20 -35.47 28.94 -57.94
C GLN A 20 -34.03 29.48 -57.97
N GLU A 21 -33.65 30.30 -56.99
CA GLU A 21 -32.29 30.81 -56.85
C GLU A 21 -31.41 29.71 -56.24
N PRO A 22 -30.35 29.27 -56.93
CA PRO A 22 -29.60 28.10 -56.50
C PRO A 22 -28.74 28.38 -55.25
N PHE A 23 -28.44 27.32 -54.50
CA PHE A 23 -27.34 27.29 -53.55
C PHE A 23 -26.03 27.10 -54.31
N ILE A 24 -25.07 28.02 -54.17
CA ILE A 24 -23.82 28.04 -54.94
C ILE A 24 -22.63 27.92 -53.99
N THR A 25 -21.75 26.98 -54.30
CA THR A 25 -20.52 26.71 -53.56
C THR A 25 -19.32 26.61 -54.49
N THR A 26 -18.10 26.69 -53.96
CA THR A 26 -16.89 26.30 -54.69
C THR A 26 -16.16 25.17 -54.00
N TRP A 27 -15.59 24.28 -54.82
CA TRP A 27 -14.91 23.07 -54.36
C TRP A 27 -13.52 22.96 -54.98
N GLU A 28 -12.53 22.55 -54.19
CA GLU A 28 -11.20 22.19 -54.64
C GLU A 28 -11.15 20.71 -55.06
N VAL A 29 -10.71 20.49 -56.29
CA VAL A 29 -10.47 19.17 -56.86
C VAL A 29 -8.97 19.00 -57.01
N PHE A 30 -8.39 18.05 -56.28
CA PHE A 30 -6.96 17.85 -56.20
C PHE A 30 -6.43 16.96 -57.34
N ASP A 31 -5.13 17.01 -57.60
CA ASP A 31 -4.52 16.15 -58.62
C ASP A 31 -4.45 14.67 -58.21
N PHE A 32 -4.46 14.41 -56.90
CA PHE A 32 -4.51 13.07 -56.31
C PHE A 32 -5.94 12.58 -56.02
N ASP A 33 -6.92 13.48 -56.01
CA ASP A 33 -8.33 13.17 -55.78
C ASP A 33 -9.21 14.04 -56.70
N LEU A 34 -9.62 13.45 -57.81
CA LEU A 34 -10.42 14.11 -58.83
C LEU A 34 -11.94 14.01 -58.57
N GLU A 35 -12.35 13.40 -57.45
CA GLU A 35 -13.75 13.18 -57.12
C GLU A 35 -14.19 14.10 -55.97
N ILE A 36 -15.40 14.64 -56.06
CA ILE A 36 -16.07 15.28 -54.93
C ILE A 36 -17.38 14.55 -54.66
N GLU A 37 -17.84 14.61 -53.41
CA GLU A 37 -19.18 14.18 -53.05
C GLU A 37 -19.92 15.28 -52.29
N VAL A 38 -21.15 15.56 -52.73
CA VAL A 38 -22.00 16.57 -52.11
C VAL A 38 -23.00 15.91 -51.17
N PRO A 39 -22.93 16.16 -49.85
CA PRO A 39 -23.65 15.38 -48.86
C PRO A 39 -25.07 15.90 -48.59
N ILE A 40 -25.94 15.86 -49.60
CA ILE A 40 -27.35 16.26 -49.47
C ILE A 40 -28.16 15.15 -48.78
N VAL A 41 -29.01 15.55 -47.83
CA VAL A 41 -29.99 14.67 -47.21
C VAL A 41 -31.38 15.06 -47.70
N ASN A 42 -32.01 14.16 -48.45
CA ASN A 42 -33.33 14.39 -49.04
C ASN A 42 -34.45 13.76 -48.21
N GLU A 43 -35.62 14.39 -48.25
CA GLU A 43 -36.86 13.75 -47.85
C GLU A 43 -37.34 12.78 -48.94
N ALA A 44 -38.13 11.78 -48.54
CA ALA A 44 -38.62 10.78 -49.48
C ALA A 44 -39.53 11.42 -50.55
N GLY A 45 -39.11 11.35 -51.81
CA GLY A 45 -39.88 11.86 -52.95
C GLY A 45 -39.47 13.26 -53.42
N THR A 46 -38.45 13.87 -52.81
CA THR A 46 -37.87 15.13 -53.27
C THR A 46 -36.65 14.88 -54.17
N SER A 47 -36.39 15.79 -55.10
CA SER A 47 -35.26 15.67 -56.02
C SER A 47 -34.66 17.03 -56.36
N TYR A 48 -33.36 17.05 -56.61
CA TYR A 48 -32.63 18.26 -56.96
C TYR A 48 -31.85 18.10 -58.27
N THR A 49 -31.38 19.23 -58.78
CA THR A 49 -30.48 19.37 -59.91
C THR A 49 -29.17 19.97 -59.42
N ILE A 50 -28.06 19.40 -59.86
CA ILE A 50 -26.71 19.86 -59.53
C ILE A 50 -25.91 20.07 -60.82
N ASP A 51 -25.31 21.25 -60.95
CA ASP A 51 -24.34 21.61 -61.98
C ASP A 51 -22.95 21.63 -61.33
N PHE A 52 -22.05 20.77 -61.80
CA PHE A 52 -20.69 20.61 -61.26
C PHE A 52 -19.70 21.65 -61.78
N GLY A 53 -20.12 22.56 -62.66
CA GLY A 53 -19.29 23.67 -63.15
C GLY A 53 -18.28 23.28 -64.24
N ASP A 54 -18.23 22.01 -64.66
CA ASP A 54 -17.40 21.52 -65.77
C ASP A 54 -18.23 21.25 -67.05
N GLY A 55 -19.52 21.62 -67.03
CA GLY A 55 -20.50 21.33 -68.07
C GLY A 55 -21.34 20.08 -67.81
N THR A 56 -21.07 19.34 -66.73
CA THR A 56 -21.89 18.22 -66.27
C THR A 56 -23.02 18.71 -65.38
N ILE A 57 -24.26 18.42 -65.79
CA ILE A 57 -25.48 18.72 -65.03
C ILE A 57 -26.25 17.43 -64.82
N LEU A 58 -26.55 17.10 -63.56
CA LEU A 58 -27.36 15.95 -63.18
C LEU A 58 -28.71 16.44 -62.64
N THR A 59 -29.81 15.95 -63.20
CA THR A 59 -31.20 16.24 -62.77
C THR A 59 -31.78 15.04 -62.02
N ASP A 60 -32.88 15.26 -61.29
CA ASP A 60 -33.63 14.22 -60.58
C ASP A 60 -32.77 13.43 -59.56
N GLN A 61 -31.80 14.10 -58.95
CA GLN A 61 -30.89 13.52 -57.96
C GLN A 61 -31.57 13.42 -56.59
N SER A 62 -31.16 12.43 -55.81
CA SER A 62 -31.62 12.23 -54.43
C SER A 62 -30.51 11.68 -53.55
N GLY A 63 -30.31 12.26 -52.36
CA GLY A 63 -29.24 11.83 -51.45
C GLY A 63 -27.87 12.35 -51.88
N LEU A 64 -26.81 11.64 -51.52
CA LEU A 64 -25.44 12.01 -51.89
C LEU A 64 -25.21 11.80 -53.39
N VAL A 65 -24.44 12.70 -53.99
CA VAL A 65 -24.02 12.58 -55.39
C VAL A 65 -22.54 12.87 -55.49
N SER A 66 -21.81 11.93 -56.10
CA SER A 66 -20.41 12.09 -56.44
C SER A 66 -20.22 12.46 -57.91
N HIS A 67 -19.11 13.15 -58.20
CA HIS A 67 -18.70 13.49 -59.56
C HIS A 67 -17.18 13.49 -59.70
N THR A 68 -16.69 12.87 -60.77
CA THR A 68 -15.26 12.79 -61.08
C THR A 68 -14.90 13.77 -62.21
N TYR A 69 -14.02 14.72 -61.91
CA TYR A 69 -13.53 15.72 -62.86
C TYR A 69 -12.38 15.17 -63.72
N THR A 70 -12.15 15.80 -64.89
CA THR A 70 -11.05 15.41 -65.80
C THR A 70 -9.73 16.14 -65.53
N THR A 71 -9.79 17.28 -64.84
CA THR A 71 -8.63 18.10 -64.49
C THR A 71 -8.77 18.63 -63.06
N PRO A 72 -7.68 18.74 -62.29
CA PRO A 72 -7.72 19.39 -60.98
C PRO A 72 -7.99 20.91 -61.13
N GLY A 73 -8.55 21.51 -60.10
CA GLY A 73 -8.88 22.94 -60.07
C GLY A 73 -10.00 23.28 -59.08
N VAL A 74 -10.40 24.55 -59.07
CA VAL A 74 -11.55 25.02 -58.29
C VAL A 74 -12.77 25.11 -59.19
N TYR A 75 -13.86 24.47 -58.79
CA TYR A 75 -15.10 24.42 -59.55
C TYR A 75 -16.25 25.07 -58.79
N THR A 76 -17.12 25.77 -59.51
CA THR A 76 -18.35 26.35 -58.95
C THR A 76 -19.48 25.35 -59.11
N VAL A 77 -20.00 24.85 -57.99
CA VAL A 77 -21.09 23.87 -57.94
C VAL A 77 -22.38 24.59 -57.57
N SER A 78 -23.42 24.43 -58.39
CA SER A 78 -24.72 25.08 -58.23
C SER A 78 -25.83 24.04 -58.06
N MET A 79 -26.65 24.20 -57.04
CA MET A 79 -27.71 23.26 -56.67
C MET A 79 -29.06 23.96 -56.61
N SER A 80 -30.07 23.38 -57.25
CA SER A 80 -31.47 23.86 -57.22
C SER A 80 -32.42 22.67 -57.20
N GLY A 81 -33.68 22.88 -56.82
CA GLY A 81 -34.70 21.85 -56.66
C GLY A 81 -35.06 21.62 -55.20
N ASP A 82 -35.64 20.46 -54.93
CA ASP A 82 -36.27 20.15 -53.64
C ASP A 82 -35.28 19.38 -52.75
N PHE A 83 -34.45 20.13 -52.04
CA PHE A 83 -33.57 19.67 -50.96
C PHE A 83 -33.54 20.72 -49.86
N SER A 84 -33.30 20.30 -48.62
CA SER A 84 -33.41 21.20 -47.46
C SER A 84 -32.41 20.91 -46.34
N ARG A 85 -31.43 20.02 -46.57
CA ARG A 85 -30.43 19.64 -45.57
C ARG A 85 -29.10 19.21 -46.19
N LEU A 86 -28.01 19.66 -45.57
CA LEU A 86 -26.63 19.19 -45.81
C LEU A 86 -26.09 18.53 -44.54
N ASP A 87 -25.33 17.45 -44.67
CA ASP A 87 -24.71 16.76 -43.53
C ASP A 87 -23.33 16.20 -43.89
N PHE A 88 -22.29 16.99 -43.65
CA PHE A 88 -20.92 16.63 -43.97
C PHE A 88 -20.39 15.46 -43.12
N SER A 89 -21.08 15.05 -42.05
CA SER A 89 -20.71 13.85 -41.30
C SER A 89 -21.07 12.54 -42.01
N LEU A 90 -21.86 12.62 -43.08
CA LEU A 90 -22.21 11.47 -43.91
C LEU A 90 -21.22 11.22 -45.06
N LEU A 91 -20.23 12.11 -45.25
CA LEU A 91 -19.19 11.88 -46.23
C LEU A 91 -18.45 10.56 -45.92
N PRO A 92 -18.32 9.63 -46.88
CA PRO A 92 -17.45 8.46 -46.80
C PRO A 92 -16.01 8.86 -46.45
N GLU A 93 -15.27 7.93 -45.84
CA GLU A 93 -13.91 8.20 -45.35
C GLU A 93 -12.92 8.61 -46.44
N GLU A 94 -13.19 8.24 -47.70
CA GLU A 94 -12.41 8.64 -48.86
C GLU A 94 -12.59 10.11 -49.29
N PHE A 95 -13.68 10.77 -48.88
CA PHE A 95 -13.95 12.16 -49.22
C PHE A 95 -13.59 13.11 -48.08
N SER A 96 -13.04 14.27 -48.43
CA SER A 96 -12.69 15.29 -47.44
C SER A 96 -13.67 16.44 -47.45
N SER A 97 -14.20 16.79 -46.28
CA SER A 97 -14.99 18.02 -46.07
C SER A 97 -14.20 19.29 -46.40
N ASP A 98 -12.86 19.22 -46.39
CA ASP A 98 -11.98 20.34 -46.74
C ASP A 98 -11.94 20.66 -48.24
N GLN A 99 -12.52 19.79 -49.08
CA GLN A 99 -12.72 20.09 -50.50
C GLN A 99 -13.73 21.24 -50.69
N LEU A 100 -14.67 21.46 -49.77
CA LEU A 100 -15.52 22.65 -49.81
C LEU A 100 -14.71 23.88 -49.43
N LEU A 101 -14.60 24.84 -50.34
CA LEU A 101 -13.88 26.08 -50.13
C LEU A 101 -14.81 27.23 -49.75
N THR A 102 -15.89 27.44 -50.50
CA THR A 102 -16.74 28.63 -50.30
C THR A 102 -18.23 28.36 -50.42
N VAL A 103 -19.02 29.19 -49.72
CA VAL A 103 -20.43 29.43 -50.01
C VAL A 103 -20.55 30.80 -50.68
N GLU A 104 -20.93 30.80 -51.95
CA GLU A 104 -21.06 32.01 -52.78
C GLU A 104 -22.49 32.57 -52.79
N GLN A 105 -23.50 31.71 -52.60
CA GLN A 105 -24.92 32.10 -52.56
C GLN A 105 -25.73 31.07 -51.76
N TRP A 106 -26.63 31.52 -50.89
CA TRP A 106 -27.56 30.65 -50.16
C TRP A 106 -28.77 30.24 -50.99
N GLY A 107 -29.26 31.15 -51.83
CA GLY A 107 -30.45 30.94 -52.66
C GLY A 107 -31.75 31.07 -51.87
N ASP A 108 -32.85 30.58 -52.42
CA ASP A 108 -34.18 30.53 -51.80
C ASP A 108 -34.51 29.14 -51.25
N ILE A 109 -33.48 28.42 -50.76
CA ILE A 109 -33.64 27.12 -50.09
C ILE A 109 -34.24 27.32 -48.70
N GLU A 110 -35.43 26.78 -48.46
CA GLU A 110 -36.04 26.67 -47.13
C GLU A 110 -35.39 25.49 -46.38
N TRP A 111 -34.42 25.77 -45.51
CA TRP A 111 -33.67 24.73 -44.80
C TRP A 111 -34.50 24.09 -43.70
N SER A 112 -34.56 22.75 -43.67
CA SER A 112 -35.25 21.99 -42.63
C SER A 112 -34.33 21.68 -41.44
N SER A 113 -33.01 21.64 -41.67
CA SER A 113 -32.00 21.48 -40.62
C SER A 113 -30.63 21.95 -41.11
N MET A 114 -29.85 22.53 -40.19
CA MET A 114 -28.41 22.81 -40.39
C MET A 114 -27.52 21.96 -39.47
N ASN A 115 -28.09 20.96 -38.79
CA ASN A 115 -27.32 20.05 -37.95
C ASN A 115 -26.23 19.39 -38.79
N LYS A 116 -24.96 19.62 -38.40
CA LYS A 116 -23.74 19.15 -39.10
C LYS A 116 -23.58 19.64 -40.55
N ALA A 117 -24.32 20.66 -40.97
CA ALA A 117 -24.02 21.36 -42.21
C ALA A 117 -22.67 22.07 -42.03
N PHE A 118 -21.66 21.79 -42.85
CA PHE A 118 -20.28 22.30 -42.71
C PHE A 118 -19.43 21.66 -41.59
N TYR A 119 -19.80 20.45 -41.16
CA TYR A 119 -19.00 19.66 -40.22
C TYR A 119 -17.57 19.41 -40.77
N LYS A 120 -16.55 19.82 -40.00
CA LYS A 120 -15.12 19.69 -40.31
C LYS A 120 -14.67 20.33 -41.63
N THR A 121 -15.32 21.40 -42.09
CA THR A 121 -14.88 22.13 -43.29
C THR A 121 -13.83 23.18 -42.91
N SER A 122 -12.56 22.80 -42.78
CA SER A 122 -11.50 23.67 -42.28
C SER A 122 -11.07 24.77 -43.26
N ASN A 123 -11.40 24.62 -44.54
CA ASN A 123 -11.12 25.61 -45.60
C ASN A 123 -12.29 26.58 -45.87
N LEU A 124 -13.41 26.43 -45.18
CA LEU A 124 -14.66 27.15 -45.50
C LEU A 124 -14.53 28.68 -45.37
N VAL A 125 -14.97 29.38 -46.40
CA VAL A 125 -15.16 30.83 -46.45
C VAL A 125 -16.56 31.17 -46.96
N ILE A 126 -17.33 31.95 -46.21
CA ILE A 126 -18.66 32.42 -46.66
C ILE A 126 -18.51 33.77 -47.38
N ASN A 127 -18.62 33.76 -48.72
CA ASN A 127 -18.61 34.96 -49.57
C ASN A 127 -20.02 35.47 -49.89
N ALA A 128 -21.05 34.66 -49.62
CA ALA A 128 -22.44 34.96 -49.88
C ALA A 128 -22.88 36.31 -49.29
N THR A 129 -23.66 37.05 -50.08
CA THR A 129 -24.23 38.35 -49.68
C THR A 129 -25.69 38.27 -49.26
N ASP A 130 -26.36 37.19 -49.63
CA ASP A 130 -27.65 36.76 -49.11
C ASP A 130 -27.49 35.96 -47.80
N THR A 131 -28.61 35.61 -47.16
CA THR A 131 -28.66 34.85 -45.90
C THR A 131 -29.46 33.58 -46.10
N PRO A 132 -29.15 32.48 -45.37
CA PRO A 132 -29.97 31.28 -45.42
C PRO A 132 -31.37 31.54 -44.86
N ASP A 133 -32.40 30.93 -45.46
CA ASP A 133 -33.74 30.87 -44.84
C ASP A 133 -33.74 29.77 -43.77
N LEU A 134 -33.61 30.18 -42.50
CA LEU A 134 -33.62 29.29 -41.34
C LEU A 134 -34.99 29.17 -40.69
N SER A 135 -36.06 29.69 -41.29
CA SER A 135 -37.38 29.79 -40.66
C SER A 135 -38.02 28.44 -40.29
N GLN A 136 -37.55 27.33 -40.88
CA GLN A 136 -37.96 25.96 -40.55
C GLN A 136 -36.92 25.19 -39.72
N VAL A 137 -35.75 25.78 -39.44
CA VAL A 137 -34.68 25.15 -38.68
C VAL A 137 -34.90 25.38 -37.18
N THR A 138 -34.71 24.33 -36.39
CA THR A 138 -34.71 24.42 -34.91
C THR A 138 -33.40 23.93 -34.27
N ASP A 139 -32.50 23.36 -35.07
CA ASP A 139 -31.26 22.71 -34.62
C ASP A 139 -30.08 23.10 -35.52
N LEU A 140 -29.13 23.86 -34.96
CA LEU A 140 -27.85 24.23 -35.58
C LEU A 140 -26.68 23.41 -35.04
N SER A 141 -26.94 22.36 -34.25
CA SER A 141 -25.86 21.68 -33.54
C SER A 141 -24.82 21.11 -34.49
N TYR A 142 -23.56 21.22 -34.10
CA TYR A 142 -22.40 20.78 -34.89
C TYR A 142 -22.22 21.42 -36.27
N MET A 143 -22.96 22.47 -36.65
CA MET A 143 -22.86 23.09 -37.98
C MET A 143 -21.40 23.43 -38.32
N PHE A 144 -20.73 24.28 -37.54
CA PHE A 144 -19.33 24.65 -37.77
C PHE A 144 -18.33 23.89 -36.88
N TYR A 145 -18.65 22.65 -36.51
CA TYR A 145 -17.75 21.81 -35.72
C TYR A 145 -16.41 21.63 -36.43
N MET A 146 -15.32 22.07 -35.80
CA MET A 146 -13.95 22.08 -36.35
C MET A 146 -13.85 22.75 -37.73
N SER A 147 -14.70 23.75 -37.99
CA SER A 147 -14.70 24.51 -39.25
C SER A 147 -13.70 25.67 -39.22
N GLY A 148 -13.26 26.10 -40.42
CA GLY A 148 -12.38 27.26 -40.61
C GLY A 148 -13.11 28.60 -40.68
N ILE A 149 -14.42 28.63 -40.44
CA ILE A 149 -15.26 29.83 -40.56
C ILE A 149 -14.71 30.99 -39.72
N ASN A 150 -14.64 32.17 -40.35
CA ASN A 150 -14.36 33.43 -39.66
C ASN A 150 -15.01 34.64 -40.37
N GLN A 151 -16.09 34.41 -41.11
CA GLN A 151 -16.86 35.45 -41.78
C GLN A 151 -18.07 35.82 -40.94
N SER A 152 -18.52 37.06 -41.05
CA SER A 152 -19.66 37.53 -40.25
C SER A 152 -20.94 36.82 -40.68
N ILE A 153 -21.63 36.26 -39.69
CA ILE A 153 -22.96 35.64 -39.81
C ILE A 153 -23.97 36.32 -38.89
N ASN A 154 -23.65 37.53 -38.43
CA ASN A 154 -24.44 38.30 -37.48
C ASN A 154 -25.80 38.73 -38.06
N ASN A 155 -25.98 38.68 -39.38
CA ASN A 155 -27.22 39.04 -40.07
C ASN A 155 -28.19 37.87 -40.25
N TRP A 156 -27.84 36.66 -39.79
CA TRP A 156 -28.71 35.49 -39.91
C TRP A 156 -29.87 35.57 -38.90
N ASP A 157 -31.07 35.22 -39.36
CA ASP A 157 -32.24 35.07 -38.48
C ASP A 157 -32.20 33.68 -37.82
N VAL A 158 -31.86 33.65 -36.54
CA VAL A 158 -31.78 32.41 -35.73
C VAL A 158 -32.91 32.31 -34.70
N SER A 159 -33.97 33.11 -34.85
CA SER A 159 -35.04 33.23 -33.85
C SER A 159 -35.83 31.94 -33.61
N THR A 160 -35.78 30.97 -34.53
CA THR A 160 -36.46 29.65 -34.40
C THR A 160 -35.58 28.58 -33.77
N ILE A 161 -34.30 28.85 -33.53
CA ILE A 161 -33.33 27.85 -33.07
C ILE A 161 -33.52 27.54 -31.59
N THR A 162 -33.53 26.25 -31.27
CA THR A 162 -33.64 25.73 -29.89
C THR A 162 -32.36 25.02 -29.43
N ASN A 163 -31.56 24.48 -30.35
CA ASN A 163 -30.32 23.77 -30.07
C ASN A 163 -29.14 24.40 -30.83
N MET A 164 -28.17 24.95 -30.10
CA MET A 164 -26.92 25.54 -30.62
C MET A 164 -25.68 24.76 -30.16
N SER A 165 -25.86 23.56 -29.62
CA SER A 165 -24.75 22.80 -29.05
C SER A 165 -23.66 22.50 -30.09
N HIS A 166 -22.40 22.64 -29.69
CA HIS A 166 -21.22 22.38 -30.54
C HIS A 166 -21.09 23.22 -31.83
N ILE A 167 -21.89 24.26 -32.06
CA ILE A 167 -21.90 24.96 -33.35
C ILE A 167 -20.51 25.50 -33.74
N PHE A 168 -19.70 26.03 -32.81
CA PHE A 168 -18.32 26.51 -33.05
C PHE A 168 -17.26 25.69 -32.29
N PHE A 169 -17.56 24.44 -31.97
CA PHE A 169 -16.61 23.58 -31.27
C PHE A 169 -15.31 23.47 -32.09
N ASN A 170 -14.16 23.81 -31.51
CA ASN A 170 -12.85 23.86 -32.16
C ASN A 170 -12.83 24.68 -33.47
N ALA A 171 -13.72 25.67 -33.63
CA ALA A 171 -13.60 26.68 -34.69
C ALA A 171 -12.50 27.67 -34.29
N TYR A 172 -11.24 27.23 -34.38
CA TYR A 172 -10.08 27.87 -33.74
C TYR A 172 -9.90 29.36 -34.05
N TYR A 173 -10.29 29.79 -35.26
CA TYR A 173 -10.09 31.15 -35.75
C TYR A 173 -11.32 32.03 -35.68
N PHE A 174 -12.47 31.49 -35.23
CA PHE A 174 -13.73 32.23 -35.22
C PHE A 174 -13.73 33.34 -34.17
N ASP A 175 -13.82 34.59 -34.63
CA ASP A 175 -13.89 35.78 -33.78
C ASP A 175 -14.79 36.85 -34.42
N GLN A 176 -16.02 36.47 -34.78
CA GLN A 176 -16.98 37.35 -35.45
C GLN A 176 -18.18 37.71 -34.56
N PRO A 177 -18.73 38.94 -34.67
CA PRO A 177 -19.87 39.36 -33.87
C PRO A 177 -21.10 38.47 -34.06
N LEU A 178 -21.78 38.14 -32.96
CA LEU A 178 -23.03 37.37 -32.90
C LEU A 178 -24.15 38.09 -32.12
N ASN A 179 -23.92 39.35 -31.77
CA ASN A 179 -24.80 40.14 -30.92
C ASN A 179 -26.18 40.41 -31.55
N ASN A 180 -26.38 40.28 -32.86
CA ASN A 180 -27.70 40.49 -33.47
C ASN A 180 -28.58 39.23 -33.47
N TRP A 181 -28.05 38.10 -33.01
CA TRP A 181 -28.80 36.85 -32.92
C TRP A 181 -29.88 36.93 -31.84
N ASP A 182 -31.11 36.56 -32.19
CA ASP A 182 -32.19 36.32 -31.23
C ASP A 182 -32.09 34.88 -30.73
N VAL A 183 -31.53 34.71 -29.52
CA VAL A 183 -31.34 33.40 -28.87
C VAL A 183 -32.43 33.08 -27.84
N SER A 184 -33.53 33.84 -27.80
CA SER A 184 -34.58 33.71 -26.77
C SER A 184 -35.29 32.35 -26.75
N ASN A 185 -35.24 31.58 -27.84
CA ASN A 185 -35.79 30.22 -27.92
C ASN A 185 -34.76 29.11 -27.68
N VAL A 186 -33.47 29.44 -27.50
CA VAL A 186 -32.41 28.46 -27.33
C VAL A 186 -32.48 27.83 -25.95
N THR A 187 -32.56 26.51 -25.88
CA THR A 187 -32.55 25.75 -24.63
C THR A 187 -31.23 25.05 -24.35
N ASN A 188 -30.41 24.78 -25.38
CA ASN A 188 -29.13 24.07 -25.24
C ASN A 188 -27.97 24.83 -25.92
N MET A 189 -27.02 25.31 -25.10
CA MET A 189 -25.78 25.97 -25.54
C MET A 189 -24.52 25.15 -25.18
N SER A 190 -24.68 23.88 -24.82
CA SER A 190 -23.56 23.05 -24.40
C SER A 190 -22.49 22.95 -25.49
N TYR A 191 -21.22 23.06 -25.10
CA TYR A 191 -20.06 22.99 -26.00
C TYR A 191 -19.99 24.05 -27.13
N MET A 192 -20.85 25.08 -27.14
CA MET A 192 -21.01 26.01 -28.28
C MET A 192 -19.69 26.62 -28.77
N PHE A 193 -18.83 27.09 -27.86
CA PHE A 193 -17.53 27.72 -28.13
C PHE A 193 -16.35 26.92 -27.59
N ARG A 194 -16.54 25.63 -27.28
CA ARG A 194 -15.45 24.82 -26.74
C ARG A 194 -14.27 24.79 -27.71
N GLY A 195 -13.09 25.25 -27.28
CA GLY A 195 -11.90 25.31 -28.11
C GLY A 195 -11.93 26.35 -29.24
N ALA A 196 -12.89 27.28 -29.23
CA ALA A 196 -12.87 28.49 -30.07
C ALA A 196 -11.85 29.49 -29.50
N ILE A 197 -10.57 29.15 -29.63
CA ILE A 197 -9.45 29.80 -28.90
C ILE A 197 -9.37 31.31 -29.17
N ALA A 198 -9.76 31.79 -30.36
CA ALA A 198 -9.70 33.20 -30.75
C ALA A 198 -10.94 34.02 -30.38
N PHE A 199 -12.04 33.38 -29.98
CA PHE A 199 -13.33 34.06 -29.81
C PHE A 199 -13.30 35.04 -28.63
N ASN A 200 -13.62 36.32 -28.88
CA ASN A 200 -13.72 37.35 -27.85
C ASN A 200 -14.71 38.47 -28.22
N GLN A 201 -15.88 38.11 -28.75
CA GLN A 201 -16.91 39.06 -29.20
C GLN A 201 -18.03 39.24 -28.17
N PRO A 202 -18.64 40.44 -28.07
CA PRO A 202 -19.66 40.74 -27.07
C PRO A 202 -20.93 39.89 -27.28
N LEU A 203 -21.47 39.38 -26.17
CA LEU A 203 -22.68 38.56 -26.09
C LEU A 203 -23.68 39.07 -25.04
N ASP A 204 -23.47 40.28 -24.51
CA ASP A 204 -24.19 40.84 -23.36
C ASP A 204 -25.68 41.11 -23.62
N ASN A 205 -26.10 41.12 -24.88
CA ASN A 205 -27.49 41.39 -25.27
C ASN A 205 -28.31 40.14 -25.60
N TRP A 206 -27.74 38.95 -25.40
CA TRP A 206 -28.46 37.69 -25.56
C TRP A 206 -29.49 37.48 -24.45
N ASP A 207 -30.71 37.08 -24.83
CA ASP A 207 -31.74 36.61 -23.91
C ASP A 207 -31.55 35.11 -23.66
N THR A 208 -30.90 34.76 -22.57
CA THR A 208 -30.61 33.36 -22.20
C THR A 208 -31.68 32.73 -21.31
N SER A 209 -32.83 33.39 -21.10
CA SER A 209 -33.84 32.95 -20.13
C SER A 209 -34.44 31.58 -20.42
N SER A 210 -34.36 31.08 -21.66
CA SER A 210 -34.81 29.73 -22.04
C SER A 210 -33.73 28.64 -21.91
N VAL A 211 -32.47 28.99 -21.65
CA VAL A 211 -31.35 28.05 -21.64
C VAL A 211 -31.39 27.16 -20.40
N THR A 212 -31.34 25.85 -20.60
CA THR A 212 -31.34 24.86 -19.50
C THR A 212 -29.97 24.23 -19.26
N THR A 213 -29.05 24.31 -20.21
CA THR A 213 -27.67 23.77 -20.08
C THR A 213 -26.64 24.64 -20.79
N MET A 214 -25.55 24.93 -20.08
CA MET A 214 -24.36 25.64 -20.58
C MET A 214 -23.08 24.81 -20.37
N ALA A 215 -23.21 23.51 -20.15
CA ALA A 215 -22.08 22.61 -19.92
C ALA A 215 -21.02 22.75 -21.02
N TYR A 216 -19.75 22.90 -20.64
CA TYR A 216 -18.60 23.09 -21.54
C TYR A 216 -18.66 24.30 -22.49
N MET A 217 -19.61 25.23 -22.36
CA MET A 217 -19.86 26.28 -23.37
C MET A 217 -18.60 27.04 -23.80
N PHE A 218 -17.74 27.46 -22.85
CA PHE A 218 -16.50 28.19 -23.11
C PHE A 218 -15.24 27.40 -22.73
N ASN A 219 -15.32 26.08 -22.58
CA ASN A 219 -14.16 25.26 -22.24
C ASN A 219 -13.03 25.48 -23.27
N GLN A 220 -11.83 25.87 -22.84
CA GLN A 220 -10.69 26.19 -23.72
C GLN A 220 -10.91 27.36 -24.70
N ALA A 221 -11.90 28.23 -24.49
CA ALA A 221 -12.06 29.48 -25.24
C ALA A 221 -11.08 30.55 -24.70
N SER A 222 -9.78 30.30 -24.83
CA SER A 222 -8.69 30.93 -24.06
C SER A 222 -8.69 32.47 -24.03
N THR A 223 -9.18 33.16 -25.06
CA THR A 223 -9.16 34.63 -25.15
C THR A 223 -10.46 35.31 -24.73
N PHE A 224 -11.52 34.56 -24.45
CA PHE A 224 -12.83 35.15 -24.15
C PHE A 224 -12.80 35.87 -22.79
N ASP A 225 -13.10 37.16 -22.79
CA ASP A 225 -13.14 38.03 -21.61
C ASP A 225 -14.23 39.12 -21.76
N GLN A 226 -15.39 38.75 -22.30
CA GLN A 226 -16.51 39.68 -22.54
C GLN A 226 -17.53 39.64 -21.41
N PRO A 227 -18.20 40.77 -21.10
CA PRO A 227 -19.19 40.83 -20.04
C PRO A 227 -20.42 39.98 -20.38
N ILE A 228 -20.82 39.13 -19.44
CA ILE A 228 -21.99 38.23 -19.53
C ILE A 228 -22.85 38.25 -18.25
N GLU A 229 -22.64 39.25 -17.38
CA GLU A 229 -23.39 39.43 -16.13
C GLU A 229 -24.90 39.65 -16.36
N SER A 230 -25.28 40.12 -17.56
CA SER A 230 -26.67 40.37 -17.96
C SER A 230 -27.47 39.11 -18.33
N TRP A 231 -26.82 37.96 -18.45
CA TRP A 231 -27.49 36.70 -18.79
C TRP A 231 -28.43 36.25 -17.67
N ASP A 232 -29.62 35.82 -18.07
CA ASP A 232 -30.54 35.10 -17.19
C ASP A 232 -30.17 33.61 -17.21
N VAL A 233 -29.63 33.12 -16.10
CA VAL A 233 -29.22 31.71 -15.92
C VAL A 233 -30.14 30.95 -14.96
N SER A 234 -31.30 31.53 -14.60
CA SER A 234 -32.23 30.98 -13.59
C SER A 234 -32.81 29.61 -13.95
N ASN A 235 -32.80 29.23 -15.24
CA ASN A 235 -33.25 27.91 -15.72
C ASN A 235 -32.11 26.92 -15.99
N VAL A 236 -30.84 27.32 -15.84
CA VAL A 236 -29.68 26.46 -16.12
C VAL A 236 -29.49 25.46 -14.97
N THR A 237 -29.43 24.17 -15.30
CA THR A 237 -29.23 23.10 -14.31
C THR A 237 -27.80 22.54 -14.31
N ASP A 238 -27.06 22.69 -15.41
CA ASP A 238 -25.70 22.16 -15.58
C ASP A 238 -24.74 23.25 -16.10
N MET A 239 -23.77 23.62 -15.25
CA MET A 239 -22.67 24.54 -15.55
C MET A 239 -21.30 23.83 -15.55
N SER A 240 -21.29 22.50 -15.58
CA SER A 240 -20.05 21.73 -15.52
C SER A 240 -19.11 22.12 -16.67
N TYR A 241 -17.83 22.27 -16.36
CA TYR A 241 -16.78 22.63 -17.31
C TYR A 241 -16.96 23.97 -18.07
N MET A 242 -17.98 24.79 -17.76
CA MET A 242 -18.35 25.96 -18.58
C MET A 242 -17.18 26.90 -18.84
N PHE A 243 -16.35 27.15 -17.82
CA PHE A 243 -15.17 28.02 -17.88
C PHE A 243 -13.85 27.24 -17.73
N LYS A 244 -13.82 25.92 -17.90
CA LYS A 244 -12.56 25.17 -17.75
C LYS A 244 -11.51 25.63 -18.76
N GLU A 245 -10.28 25.87 -18.30
CA GLU A 245 -9.12 26.32 -19.09
C GLU A 245 -9.38 27.61 -19.88
N ILE A 246 -10.21 28.51 -19.33
CA ILE A 246 -10.40 29.86 -19.88
C ILE A 246 -9.37 30.82 -19.28
N TYR A 247 -8.29 31.08 -20.01
CA TYR A 247 -7.16 31.82 -19.42
C TYR A 247 -7.41 33.32 -19.28
N ALA A 248 -8.18 33.96 -20.16
CA ALA A 248 -8.37 35.41 -20.14
C ALA A 248 -9.51 35.90 -19.22
N PHE A 249 -10.55 35.09 -19.03
CA PHE A 249 -11.81 35.55 -18.44
C PHE A 249 -11.68 36.00 -16.98
N ASN A 250 -12.14 37.23 -16.71
CA ASN A 250 -12.22 37.79 -15.37
C ASN A 250 -13.35 38.83 -15.24
N GLN A 251 -14.49 38.58 -15.88
CA GLN A 251 -15.67 39.46 -15.84
C GLN A 251 -16.65 39.11 -14.72
N SER A 252 -17.41 40.09 -14.24
CA SER A 252 -18.38 39.91 -13.15
C SER A 252 -19.45 38.87 -13.49
N LEU A 253 -19.81 38.05 -12.50
CA LEU A 253 -20.89 37.05 -12.56
C LEU A 253 -21.82 37.15 -11.33
N ASP A 254 -21.70 38.23 -10.53
CA ASP A 254 -22.29 38.31 -9.19
C ASP A 254 -23.83 38.32 -9.19
N ASN A 255 -24.45 38.76 -10.29
CA ASN A 255 -25.91 38.86 -10.44
C ASN A 255 -26.58 37.60 -10.99
N TRP A 256 -25.83 36.53 -11.24
CA TRP A 256 -26.41 35.28 -11.76
C TRP A 256 -27.26 34.57 -10.71
N ASP A 257 -28.49 34.20 -11.10
CA ASP A 257 -29.36 33.34 -10.30
C ASP A 257 -29.02 31.86 -10.57
N THR A 258 -28.19 31.28 -9.71
CA THR A 258 -27.74 29.88 -9.82
C THR A 258 -28.66 28.88 -9.09
N SER A 259 -29.83 29.30 -8.60
CA SER A 259 -30.68 28.49 -7.73
C SER A 259 -31.17 27.18 -8.37
N SER A 260 -31.17 27.06 -9.70
CA SER A 260 -31.53 25.82 -10.41
C SER A 260 -30.35 24.89 -10.70
N VAL A 261 -29.11 25.31 -10.44
CA VAL A 261 -27.90 24.55 -10.80
C VAL A 261 -27.72 23.36 -9.87
N THR A 262 -27.55 22.16 -10.46
CA THR A 262 -27.32 20.91 -9.71
C THR A 262 -25.87 20.43 -9.73
N THR A 263 -25.05 20.90 -10.69
CA THR A 263 -23.62 20.57 -10.76
C THR A 263 -22.78 21.74 -11.25
N MET A 264 -21.66 21.97 -10.57
CA MET A 264 -20.62 22.96 -10.93
C MET A 264 -19.26 22.29 -11.09
N ALA A 265 -19.23 20.98 -11.30
CA ALA A 265 -18.01 20.21 -11.45
C ALA A 265 -17.10 20.81 -12.54
N TYR A 266 -15.82 21.01 -12.23
CA TYR A 266 -14.82 21.57 -13.13
C TYR A 266 -15.09 23.01 -13.64
N MET A 267 -16.08 23.74 -13.13
CA MET A 267 -16.54 25.00 -13.74
C MET A 267 -15.41 25.99 -14.03
N PHE A 268 -14.51 26.26 -13.06
CA PHE A 268 -13.37 27.18 -13.19
C PHE A 268 -12.01 26.46 -13.18
N ASN A 269 -11.98 25.16 -13.46
CA ASN A 269 -10.75 24.37 -13.51
C ASN A 269 -9.72 25.01 -14.45
N GLN A 270 -8.51 25.31 -13.95
CA GLN A 270 -7.41 25.98 -14.64
C GLN A 270 -7.74 27.38 -15.18
N SER A 271 -8.75 28.06 -14.63
CA SER A 271 -9.08 29.46 -14.94
C SER A 271 -8.18 30.42 -14.17
N VAL A 272 -6.91 30.46 -14.53
CA VAL A 272 -5.85 31.09 -13.71
C VAL A 272 -6.07 32.58 -13.41
N ASN A 273 -6.80 33.33 -14.24
CA ASN A 273 -7.03 34.76 -14.06
C ASN A 273 -8.37 35.11 -13.38
N PHE A 274 -9.28 34.15 -13.23
CA PHE A 274 -10.60 34.43 -12.66
C PHE A 274 -10.50 34.72 -11.16
N ASN A 275 -10.99 35.88 -10.74
CA ASN A 275 -11.03 36.31 -9.34
C ASN A 275 -12.18 37.31 -9.08
N GLN A 276 -13.35 37.08 -9.67
CA GLN A 276 -14.53 37.95 -9.50
C GLN A 276 -15.47 37.41 -8.41
N PRO A 277 -16.18 38.30 -7.68
CA PRO A 277 -17.08 37.89 -6.61
C PRO A 277 -18.20 36.99 -7.15
N ILE A 278 -18.40 35.87 -6.45
CA ILE A 278 -19.45 34.87 -6.70
C ILE A 278 -20.13 34.43 -5.38
N GLY A 279 -19.88 35.16 -4.29
CA GLY A 279 -20.39 34.83 -2.96
C GLY A 279 -21.91 34.95 -2.82
N ASN A 280 -22.59 35.62 -3.77
CA ASN A 280 -24.04 35.80 -3.81
C ASN A 280 -24.78 34.66 -4.54
N TRP A 281 -24.05 33.72 -5.15
CA TRP A 281 -24.66 32.56 -5.81
C TRP A 281 -25.42 31.67 -4.83
N ASP A 282 -26.61 31.24 -5.24
CA ASP A 282 -27.38 30.19 -4.57
C ASP A 282 -26.90 28.83 -5.07
N VAL A 283 -26.14 28.12 -4.24
CA VAL A 283 -25.61 26.78 -4.54
C VAL A 283 -26.33 25.68 -3.77
N SER A 284 -27.48 25.98 -3.16
CA SER A 284 -28.21 25.06 -2.28
C SER A 284 -28.70 23.79 -2.98
N ASN A 285 -28.81 23.78 -4.32
CA ASN A 285 -29.19 22.59 -5.09
C ASN A 285 -27.98 21.83 -5.70
N VAL A 286 -26.75 22.32 -5.51
CA VAL A 286 -25.55 21.71 -6.09
C VAL A 286 -25.16 20.46 -5.29
N THR A 287 -24.95 19.35 -5.99
CA THR A 287 -24.50 18.08 -5.36
C THR A 287 -23.03 17.75 -5.64
N ASP A 288 -22.44 18.30 -6.70
CA ASP A 288 -21.06 18.03 -7.14
C ASP A 288 -20.30 19.34 -7.40
N MET A 289 -19.24 19.57 -6.61
CA MET A 289 -18.29 20.69 -6.72
C MET A 289 -16.86 20.21 -7.03
N SER A 290 -16.70 18.96 -7.47
CA SER A 290 -15.39 18.38 -7.74
C SER A 290 -14.62 19.22 -8.78
N TYR A 291 -13.33 19.45 -8.51
CA TYR A 291 -12.43 20.23 -9.36
C TYR A 291 -12.84 21.68 -9.69
N MET A 292 -13.85 22.26 -9.03
CA MET A 292 -14.44 23.55 -9.43
C MET A 292 -13.39 24.66 -9.58
N PHE A 293 -12.41 24.73 -8.67
CA PHE A 293 -11.30 25.70 -8.67
C PHE A 293 -9.92 25.04 -8.78
N PHE A 294 -9.83 23.81 -9.31
CA PHE A 294 -8.54 23.14 -9.51
C PHE A 294 -7.61 24.03 -10.35
N ASN A 295 -6.45 24.40 -9.80
CA ASN A 295 -5.45 25.25 -10.42
C ASN A 295 -5.99 26.64 -10.85
N ALA A 296 -7.04 27.14 -10.22
CA ALA A 296 -7.50 28.53 -10.34
C ALA A 296 -6.62 29.44 -9.46
N SER A 297 -5.35 29.60 -9.84
CA SER A 297 -4.29 30.13 -8.97
C SER A 297 -4.56 31.51 -8.35
N ASN A 298 -5.31 32.39 -9.03
CA ASN A 298 -5.61 33.74 -8.55
C ASN A 298 -6.92 33.86 -7.75
N PHE A 299 -7.75 32.81 -7.69
CA PHE A 299 -9.06 32.88 -7.06
C PHE A 299 -8.93 33.00 -5.53
N ASP A 300 -9.49 34.06 -4.95
CA ASP A 300 -9.48 34.35 -3.51
C ASP A 300 -10.72 35.18 -3.11
N GLN A 301 -11.92 34.73 -3.51
CA GLN A 301 -13.18 35.46 -3.27
C GLN A 301 -14.02 34.86 -2.14
N PRO A 302 -14.72 35.68 -1.34
CA PRO A 302 -15.46 35.20 -0.18
C PRO A 302 -16.66 34.35 -0.60
N ILE A 303 -16.60 33.06 -0.30
CA ILE A 303 -17.65 32.05 -0.60
C ILE A 303 -18.19 31.35 0.66
N GLY A 304 -17.81 31.82 1.84
CA GLY A 304 -18.22 31.22 3.12
C GLY A 304 -19.73 31.31 3.43
N ASN A 305 -20.50 32.07 2.65
CA ASN A 305 -21.96 32.19 2.79
C ASN A 305 -22.74 31.17 1.94
N TRP A 306 -22.06 30.35 1.14
CA TRP A 306 -22.70 29.32 0.33
C TRP A 306 -23.35 28.24 1.20
N ASP A 307 -24.59 27.85 0.86
CA ASP A 307 -25.26 26.68 1.41
C ASP A 307 -24.82 25.44 0.64
N VAL A 308 -23.84 24.71 1.19
CA VAL A 308 -23.29 23.49 0.60
C VAL A 308 -23.90 22.20 1.19
N SER A 309 -25.01 22.31 1.91
CA SER A 309 -25.60 21.18 2.65
C SER A 309 -26.04 20.01 1.77
N ASN A 310 -26.26 20.21 0.47
CA ASN A 310 -26.59 19.15 -0.48
C ASN A 310 -25.38 18.59 -1.25
N VAL A 311 -24.17 19.12 -1.04
CA VAL A 311 -22.96 18.68 -1.73
C VAL A 311 -22.50 17.33 -1.18
N THR A 312 -22.27 16.37 -2.08
CA THR A 312 -21.79 15.02 -1.71
C THR A 312 -20.31 14.81 -2.03
N THR A 313 -19.72 15.60 -2.94
CA THR A 313 -18.29 15.52 -3.26
C THR A 313 -17.68 16.89 -3.50
N MET A 314 -16.50 17.11 -2.90
CA MET A 314 -15.66 18.30 -3.05
C MET A 314 -14.24 17.93 -3.47
N SER A 315 -14.06 16.74 -4.06
CA SER A 315 -12.73 16.23 -4.41
C SER A 315 -11.99 17.21 -5.34
N ARG A 316 -10.76 17.55 -4.95
CA ARG A 316 -9.86 18.47 -5.68
C ARG A 316 -10.44 19.86 -5.95
N MET A 317 -11.43 20.31 -5.18
CA MET A 317 -12.10 21.60 -5.41
C MET A 317 -11.10 22.77 -5.44
N PHE A 318 -10.14 22.84 -4.52
CA PHE A 318 -9.11 23.88 -4.42
C PHE A 318 -7.68 23.34 -4.64
N LEU A 319 -7.54 22.18 -5.28
CA LEU A 319 -6.24 21.60 -5.60
C LEU A 319 -5.41 22.63 -6.40
N SER A 320 -4.23 23.01 -5.89
CA SER A 320 -3.34 24.04 -6.46
C SER A 320 -3.97 25.43 -6.64
N ALA A 321 -5.00 25.79 -5.87
CA ALA A 321 -5.54 27.16 -5.80
C ALA A 321 -4.63 28.04 -4.92
N LEU A 322 -3.47 28.41 -5.46
CA LEU A 322 -2.33 28.96 -4.70
C LEU A 322 -2.67 30.14 -3.77
N ASN A 323 -3.56 31.05 -4.20
CA ASN A 323 -3.90 32.26 -3.43
C ASN A 323 -5.14 32.12 -2.54
N PHE A 324 -5.90 31.03 -2.65
CA PHE A 324 -7.17 30.88 -1.94
C PHE A 324 -6.95 30.82 -0.42
N ASN A 325 -7.51 31.77 0.33
CA ASN A 325 -7.43 31.81 1.80
C ASN A 325 -8.71 32.38 2.44
N GLN A 326 -9.87 32.13 1.84
CA GLN A 326 -11.15 32.63 2.34
C GLN A 326 -11.77 31.69 3.36
N PHE A 327 -12.45 32.26 4.35
CA PHE A 327 -13.08 31.49 5.43
C PHE A 327 -14.27 30.67 4.91
N VAL A 328 -14.20 29.35 5.10
CA VAL A 328 -15.22 28.37 4.71
C VAL A 328 -15.70 27.50 5.89
N GLY A 329 -15.34 27.84 7.12
CA GLY A 329 -15.69 27.06 8.32
C GLY A 329 -17.18 27.00 8.65
N ASN A 330 -18.01 27.89 8.06
CA ASN A 330 -19.47 27.89 8.23
C ASN A 330 -20.21 26.92 7.30
N TRP A 331 -19.50 26.23 6.41
CA TRP A 331 -20.10 25.28 5.49
C TRP A 331 -20.64 24.05 6.22
N ASP A 332 -21.88 23.68 5.93
CA ASP A 332 -22.46 22.39 6.33
C ASP A 332 -21.97 21.30 5.38
N VAL A 333 -20.88 20.63 5.75
CA VAL A 333 -20.28 19.53 4.97
C VAL A 333 -20.78 18.15 5.40
N SER A 334 -21.84 18.07 6.20
CA SER A 334 -22.33 16.81 6.79
C SER A 334 -22.77 15.77 5.77
N ASN A 335 -23.09 16.15 4.53
CA ASN A 335 -23.43 15.21 3.44
C ASN A 335 -22.26 14.86 2.51
N VAL A 336 -21.06 15.43 2.72
CA VAL A 336 -19.89 15.16 1.88
C VAL A 336 -19.28 13.81 2.24
N THR A 337 -19.00 12.99 1.23
CA THR A 337 -18.35 11.68 1.39
C THR A 337 -16.90 11.66 0.88
N ASP A 338 -16.53 12.55 -0.03
CA ASP A 338 -15.22 12.59 -0.70
C ASP A 338 -14.61 14.00 -0.69
N MET A 339 -13.46 14.14 -0.01
CA MET A 339 -12.65 15.35 0.11
C MET A 339 -11.20 15.14 -0.38
N ILE A 340 -10.94 14.11 -1.21
CA ILE A 340 -9.59 13.81 -1.71
C ILE A 340 -8.96 15.05 -2.32
N MET A 341 -7.73 15.37 -1.89
CA MET A 341 -6.92 16.47 -2.42
C MET A 341 -7.61 17.85 -2.42
N MET A 342 -8.64 18.08 -1.59
CA MET A 342 -9.45 19.31 -1.64
C MET A 342 -8.59 20.58 -1.54
N PHE A 343 -7.57 20.61 -0.69
CA PHE A 343 -6.66 21.74 -0.47
C PHE A 343 -5.17 21.41 -0.76
N HIS A 344 -4.90 20.36 -1.56
CA HIS A 344 -3.53 19.98 -1.90
C HIS A 344 -2.85 21.12 -2.67
N GLY A 345 -1.66 21.56 -2.23
CA GLY A 345 -0.95 22.68 -2.85
C GLY A 345 -1.69 24.02 -2.81
N ALA A 346 -2.71 24.18 -1.96
CA ALA A 346 -3.35 25.48 -1.71
C ALA A 346 -2.51 26.30 -0.72
N ASN A 347 -1.32 26.73 -1.16
CA ASN A 347 -0.24 27.22 -0.28
C ASN A 347 -0.60 28.39 0.64
N SER A 348 -1.63 29.18 0.32
CA SER A 348 -2.06 30.31 1.16
C SER A 348 -3.16 29.94 2.17
N PHE A 349 -3.78 28.77 2.05
CA PHE A 349 -4.97 28.41 2.81
C PHE A 349 -4.64 28.08 4.27
N ASN A 350 -5.14 28.88 5.21
CA ASN A 350 -4.94 28.68 6.64
C ASN A 350 -6.17 29.20 7.44
N GLN A 351 -7.36 28.74 7.07
CA GLN A 351 -8.63 29.16 7.69
C GLN A 351 -9.20 28.07 8.60
N PRO A 352 -9.89 28.43 9.70
CA PRO A 352 -10.38 27.45 10.67
C PRO A 352 -11.48 26.55 10.08
N LEU A 353 -11.34 25.24 10.33
CA LEU A 353 -12.24 24.18 9.84
C LEU A 353 -12.78 23.27 10.97
N ASN A 354 -12.45 23.57 12.23
CA ASN A 354 -12.71 22.67 13.36
C ASN A 354 -14.22 22.41 13.59
N ASP A 355 -15.09 23.30 13.11
CA ASP A 355 -16.55 23.18 13.27
C ASP A 355 -17.23 22.34 12.16
N TRP A 356 -16.47 21.83 11.19
CA TRP A 356 -17.01 20.96 10.13
C TRP A 356 -17.43 19.59 10.69
N ASP A 357 -18.66 19.18 10.37
CA ASP A 357 -19.13 17.82 10.58
C ASP A 357 -18.65 16.92 9.44
N VAL A 358 -17.50 16.27 9.64
CA VAL A 358 -16.90 15.35 8.67
C VAL A 358 -17.29 13.88 8.91
N SER A 359 -18.31 13.61 9.73
CA SER A 359 -18.64 12.25 10.16
C SER A 359 -19.09 11.32 9.04
N ASN A 360 -19.56 11.83 7.90
CA ASN A 360 -19.92 11.03 6.72
C ASN A 360 -18.80 10.90 5.67
N VAL A 361 -17.65 11.54 5.87
CA VAL A 361 -16.54 11.48 4.92
C VAL A 361 -15.85 10.12 5.03
N THR A 362 -15.60 9.49 3.88
CA THR A 362 -14.87 8.22 3.79
C THR A 362 -13.47 8.41 3.20
N GLU A 363 -13.27 9.42 2.34
CA GLU A 363 -12.03 9.64 1.61
C GLU A 363 -11.45 11.04 1.87
N MET A 364 -10.28 11.12 2.50
CA MET A 364 -9.55 12.37 2.82
C MET A 364 -8.08 12.34 2.36
N GLY A 365 -7.71 11.37 1.52
CA GLY A 365 -6.35 11.21 1.03
C GLY A 365 -5.78 12.49 0.42
N MET A 366 -4.57 12.85 0.82
CA MET A 366 -3.82 14.02 0.34
C MET A 366 -4.54 15.37 0.48
N MET A 367 -5.57 15.50 1.33
CA MET A 367 -6.40 16.72 1.43
C MET A 367 -5.59 18.01 1.63
N PHE A 368 -4.54 17.99 2.47
CA PHE A 368 -3.65 19.12 2.77
C PHE A 368 -2.20 18.88 2.34
N ARG A 369 -1.95 17.90 1.46
CA ARG A 369 -0.59 17.61 0.99
C ARG A 369 0.01 18.83 0.31
N GLN A 370 1.25 19.19 0.64
CA GLN A 370 1.94 20.39 0.16
C GLN A 370 1.19 21.69 0.45
N ASN A 371 0.32 21.72 1.46
CA ASN A 371 -0.26 22.97 1.95
C ASN A 371 0.66 23.59 3.00
N ASP A 372 1.56 24.47 2.55
CA ASP A 372 2.62 25.03 3.40
C ASP A 372 2.12 25.91 4.56
N ALA A 373 0.94 26.55 4.44
CA ALA A 373 0.46 27.50 5.44
C ALA A 373 -0.50 26.91 6.48
N PHE A 374 -1.14 25.77 6.19
CA PHE A 374 -2.22 25.24 7.02
C PHE A 374 -1.72 24.75 8.38
N ASN A 375 -2.25 25.34 9.46
CA ASN A 375 -1.96 24.96 10.84
C ASN A 375 -3.13 25.33 11.78
N GLN A 376 -4.37 25.03 11.38
CA GLN A 376 -5.56 25.31 12.18
C GLN A 376 -6.02 24.06 12.95
N PRO A 377 -6.65 24.23 14.13
CA PRO A 377 -7.16 23.10 14.91
C PRO A 377 -8.17 22.25 14.12
N LEU A 378 -8.08 20.94 14.33
CA LEU A 378 -8.96 19.91 13.75
C LEU A 378 -9.42 18.88 14.81
N ASP A 379 -9.21 19.17 16.09
CA ASP A 379 -9.44 18.29 17.24
C ASP A 379 -10.91 17.84 17.41
N ASN A 380 -11.87 18.59 16.85
CA ASN A 380 -13.30 18.24 16.92
C ASN A 380 -13.77 17.28 15.81
N TRP A 381 -12.92 16.95 14.84
CA TRP A 381 -13.33 16.11 13.72
C TRP A 381 -13.61 14.66 14.14
N ASN A 382 -14.77 14.14 13.73
CA ASN A 382 -15.08 12.72 13.82
C ASN A 382 -14.73 12.01 12.51
N ILE A 383 -13.62 11.27 12.51
CA ILE A 383 -13.11 10.56 11.33
C ILE A 383 -13.33 9.04 11.37
N ALA A 384 -14.25 8.53 12.21
CA ALA A 384 -14.46 7.11 12.39
C ALA A 384 -14.87 6.36 11.10
N ASN A 385 -15.46 7.06 10.13
CA ASN A 385 -15.85 6.51 8.82
C ASN A 385 -14.79 6.68 7.73
N VAL A 386 -13.69 7.40 8.01
CA VAL A 386 -12.61 7.61 7.03
C VAL A 386 -11.83 6.30 6.86
N VAL A 387 -11.63 5.89 5.61
CA VAL A 387 -10.84 4.70 5.25
C VAL A 387 -9.48 5.06 4.66
N ASN A 388 -9.30 6.30 4.21
CA ASN A 388 -8.08 6.74 3.54
C ASN A 388 -7.66 8.15 3.98
N LEU A 389 -6.54 8.20 4.71
CA LEU A 389 -5.81 9.41 5.10
C LEU A 389 -4.41 9.47 4.47
N ASN A 390 -4.14 8.63 3.47
CA ASN A 390 -2.81 8.53 2.90
C ASN A 390 -2.34 9.89 2.37
N GLY A 391 -1.20 10.34 2.88
CA GLY A 391 -0.59 11.62 2.56
C GLY A 391 -1.39 12.86 2.98
N MET A 392 -2.40 12.79 3.85
CA MET A 392 -3.27 13.94 4.17
C MET A 392 -2.48 15.23 4.48
N PHE A 393 -1.41 15.14 5.28
CA PHE A 393 -0.53 16.27 5.65
C PHE A 393 0.89 16.12 5.09
N GLU A 394 1.09 15.30 4.06
CA GLU A 394 2.41 15.08 3.48
C GLU A 394 2.99 16.41 2.97
N SER A 395 4.19 16.79 3.43
CA SER A 395 4.84 18.07 3.12
C SER A 395 4.02 19.31 3.50
N ALA A 396 3.06 19.21 4.44
CA ALA A 396 2.38 20.36 5.02
C ALA A 396 3.29 21.00 6.09
N SER A 397 4.21 21.84 5.63
CA SER A 397 5.38 22.28 6.42
C SER A 397 5.07 23.10 7.68
N SER A 398 3.88 23.72 7.77
CA SER A 398 3.43 24.43 8.99
C SER A 398 2.52 23.60 9.90
N PHE A 399 2.05 22.43 9.46
CA PHE A 399 1.03 21.68 10.20
C PHE A 399 1.61 21.07 11.48
N ASN A 400 1.20 21.58 12.64
CA ASN A 400 1.62 21.15 13.96
C ASN A 400 0.45 21.25 14.95
N GLN A 401 -0.56 20.39 14.78
CA GLN A 401 -1.74 20.32 15.64
C GLN A 401 -1.83 18.96 16.31
N ASP A 402 -2.34 18.95 17.54
CA ASP A 402 -2.71 17.71 18.24
C ASP A 402 -3.99 17.14 17.60
N ILE A 403 -3.85 15.97 16.99
CA ILE A 403 -4.93 15.19 16.38
C ILE A 403 -5.13 13.83 17.06
N SER A 404 -4.44 13.58 18.18
CA SER A 404 -4.55 12.34 18.95
C SER A 404 -5.96 12.09 19.51
N GLY A 405 -6.76 13.14 19.65
CA GLY A 405 -8.16 13.05 20.10
C GLY A 405 -9.12 12.36 19.13
N TRP A 406 -8.72 12.12 17.88
CA TRP A 406 -9.60 11.51 16.87
C TRP A 406 -10.01 10.06 17.21
N GLU A 407 -11.16 9.66 16.64
CA GLU A 407 -11.62 8.28 16.61
C GLU A 407 -11.18 7.63 15.30
N TYR A 408 -10.13 6.80 15.35
CA TYR A 408 -9.53 6.20 14.16
C TYR A 408 -10.19 4.87 13.77
N ASN A 409 -10.49 4.73 12.48
CA ASN A 409 -10.91 3.47 11.90
C ASN A 409 -9.73 2.45 11.90
N PRO A 410 -9.88 1.22 12.43
CA PRO A 410 -8.83 0.20 12.38
C PRO A 410 -8.40 -0.17 10.95
N GLU A 411 -9.28 -0.06 9.95
CA GLU A 411 -9.00 -0.35 8.54
C GLU A 411 -8.34 0.82 7.79
N LEU A 412 -8.01 1.90 8.49
CA LEU A 412 -7.47 3.12 7.90
C LEU A 412 -6.13 2.89 7.19
N LEU A 413 -6.02 3.49 6.00
CA LEU A 413 -4.77 3.61 5.23
C LEU A 413 -4.14 4.99 5.44
N PHE A 414 -2.90 5.05 5.94
CA PHE A 414 -2.25 6.31 6.34
C PHE A 414 -0.71 6.34 6.13
N ASN A 415 -0.22 5.60 5.12
CA ASN A 415 1.21 5.36 4.89
C ASN A 415 2.11 6.61 4.95
N THR A 416 1.77 7.71 4.25
CA THR A 416 2.56 8.97 4.26
C THR A 416 1.85 10.10 4.99
N PHE A 417 0.94 9.79 5.93
CA PHE A 417 -0.01 10.73 6.54
C PHE A 417 0.60 12.06 7.02
N ILE A 418 1.76 12.00 7.67
CA ILE A 418 2.49 13.15 8.24
C ILE A 418 3.91 13.32 7.67
N HIS A 419 4.24 12.58 6.61
CA HIS A 419 5.57 12.60 6.00
C HIS A 419 6.00 14.02 5.60
N LEU A 420 7.13 14.50 6.10
CA LEU A 420 7.66 15.86 5.90
C LEU A 420 6.72 16.99 6.36
N SER A 421 5.77 16.70 7.26
CA SER A 421 4.92 17.73 7.88
C SER A 421 5.69 18.56 8.92
N GLY A 422 5.08 19.65 9.39
CA GLY A 422 5.61 20.48 10.47
C GLY A 422 5.37 19.94 11.88
N MET A 423 4.88 18.70 12.02
CA MET A 423 4.48 18.12 13.31
C MET A 423 5.69 17.99 14.23
N ASP A 424 5.57 18.52 15.45
CA ASP A 424 6.60 18.40 16.49
C ASP A 424 6.50 17.07 17.25
N SER A 425 7.50 16.80 18.08
CA SER A 425 7.57 15.56 18.87
C SER A 425 6.45 15.43 19.89
N SER A 426 5.97 16.53 20.47
CA SER A 426 4.87 16.49 21.44
C SER A 426 3.58 15.99 20.80
N ASN A 427 3.21 16.55 19.64
CA ASN A 427 2.00 16.15 18.93
C ASN A 427 2.15 14.77 18.30
N PHE A 428 3.35 14.42 17.81
CA PHE A 428 3.59 13.11 17.23
C PHE A 428 3.57 12.00 18.30
N ASP A 429 4.19 12.21 19.46
CA ASP A 429 4.18 11.23 20.56
C ASP A 429 2.76 11.01 21.10
N ALA A 430 1.95 12.07 21.22
CA ALA A 430 0.54 11.96 21.58
C ALA A 430 -0.24 11.10 20.57
N LEU A 431 0.05 11.26 19.28
CA LEU A 431 -0.53 10.47 18.20
C LEU A 431 -0.10 8.98 18.27
N LEU A 432 1.18 8.71 18.49
CA LEU A 432 1.68 7.32 18.65
C LEU A 432 1.05 6.65 19.88
N LEU A 433 0.96 7.37 21.01
CA LEU A 433 0.31 6.87 22.23
C LEU A 433 -1.15 6.52 21.97
N ARG A 434 -1.87 7.38 21.23
CA ARG A 434 -3.24 7.10 20.85
C ARG A 434 -3.37 5.81 20.04
N PHE A 435 -2.50 5.60 19.06
CA PHE A 435 -2.51 4.37 18.26
C PHE A 435 -2.24 3.13 19.11
N ALA A 436 -1.31 3.21 20.07
CA ALA A 436 -1.02 2.13 21.00
C ALA A 436 -2.23 1.81 21.89
N GLN A 437 -2.92 2.83 22.42
CA GLN A 437 -4.13 2.68 23.24
C GLN A 437 -5.30 2.05 22.48
N LEU A 438 -5.41 2.33 21.18
CA LEU A 438 -6.44 1.74 20.32
C LEU A 438 -6.12 0.31 19.92
N GLY A 439 -4.88 -0.16 20.13
CA GLY A 439 -4.46 -1.51 19.75
C GLY A 439 -4.57 -1.75 18.25
N ILE A 440 -4.28 -0.74 17.43
CA ILE A 440 -4.28 -0.89 15.97
C ILE A 440 -3.04 -1.71 15.60
N GLU A 441 -3.20 -2.77 14.82
CA GLU A 441 -2.13 -3.73 14.46
C GLU A 441 -1.73 -3.61 12.98
N ASP A 442 -0.53 -4.11 12.66
CA ASP A 442 -0.04 -4.34 11.29
C ASP A 442 -0.09 -3.12 10.35
N LYS A 443 0.40 -1.96 10.82
CA LYS A 443 0.42 -0.71 10.05
C LYS A 443 1.81 -0.31 9.58
N TYR A 444 1.85 0.33 8.41
CA TYR A 444 3.03 1.01 7.89
C TYR A 444 2.86 2.53 8.01
N LEU A 445 3.84 3.19 8.64
CA LEU A 445 3.89 4.64 8.80
C LEU A 445 5.26 5.18 8.38
N ASN A 446 5.30 5.83 7.22
CA ASN A 446 6.43 6.66 6.83
C ASN A 446 6.28 8.05 7.43
N SER A 447 7.10 8.32 8.44
CA SER A 447 7.13 9.56 9.23
C SER A 447 8.43 10.33 9.02
N PHE A 448 9.09 10.16 7.86
CA PHE A 448 10.30 10.91 7.53
C PHE A 448 10.09 12.42 7.67
N GLY A 449 10.99 13.11 8.38
CA GLY A 449 10.86 14.55 8.63
C GLY A 449 10.15 14.92 9.94
N VAL A 450 9.64 13.95 10.71
CA VAL A 450 8.97 14.18 11.99
C VAL A 450 9.80 13.62 13.16
N PRO A 451 10.16 14.41 14.19
CA PRO A 451 10.86 13.93 15.38
C PRO A 451 9.91 13.24 16.37
N TYR A 452 10.40 12.27 17.14
CA TYR A 452 9.70 11.66 18.29
C TYR A 452 10.54 11.75 19.57
N CYS A 453 9.94 11.62 20.75
CA CYS A 453 10.67 11.56 22.02
C CYS A 453 10.37 10.30 22.84
N ASP A 454 9.17 9.74 22.74
CA ASP A 454 8.80 8.48 23.42
C ASP A 454 9.18 7.25 22.58
N ALA A 455 10.40 6.75 22.80
CA ALA A 455 10.85 5.51 22.19
C ALA A 455 10.08 4.28 22.67
N ALA A 456 9.57 4.28 23.90
CA ALA A 456 8.92 3.09 24.47
C ALA A 456 7.58 2.81 23.80
N VAL A 457 6.75 3.85 23.59
CA VAL A 457 5.49 3.72 22.85
C VAL A 457 5.74 3.32 21.40
N ARG A 458 6.73 3.95 20.76
CA ARG A 458 7.13 3.61 19.39
C ARG A 458 7.57 2.15 19.28
N ASP A 459 8.41 1.69 20.20
CA ASP A 459 8.91 0.32 20.21
C ASP A 459 7.81 -0.68 20.54
N TYR A 460 6.82 -0.33 21.38
CA TYR A 460 5.63 -1.14 21.61
C TYR A 460 4.80 -1.33 20.34
N LEU A 461 4.55 -0.25 19.59
CA LEU A 461 3.85 -0.34 18.28
C LEU A 461 4.58 -1.31 17.34
N ILE A 462 5.91 -1.24 17.29
CA ILE A 462 6.73 -2.06 16.39
C ILE A 462 6.80 -3.53 16.85
N ASN A 463 7.17 -3.75 18.11
CA ASN A 463 7.51 -5.08 18.61
C ASN A 463 6.27 -5.89 19.02
N GLU A 464 5.24 -5.22 19.55
CA GLU A 464 4.05 -5.89 20.10
C GLU A 464 2.84 -5.81 19.16
N LEU A 465 2.69 -4.72 18.39
CA LEU A 465 1.55 -4.53 17.46
C LEU A 465 1.92 -4.70 15.98
N GLY A 466 3.16 -5.08 15.65
CA GLY A 466 3.58 -5.40 14.28
C GLY A 466 3.72 -4.19 13.34
N TRP A 467 3.91 -2.99 13.87
CA TRP A 467 4.06 -1.78 13.04
C TRP A 467 5.43 -1.71 12.36
N GLU A 468 5.45 -1.12 11.17
CA GLU A 468 6.65 -0.67 10.48
C GLU A 468 6.65 0.87 10.46
N ILE A 469 7.54 1.49 11.25
CA ILE A 469 7.68 2.95 11.35
C ILE A 469 9.04 3.39 10.83
N GLU A 470 9.05 4.15 9.73
CA GLU A 470 10.26 4.58 9.05
C GLU A 470 10.46 6.10 9.04
N GLY A 471 11.73 6.51 8.95
CA GLY A 471 12.14 7.87 8.60
C GLY A 471 12.14 8.90 9.73
N ASN A 472 11.47 8.62 10.85
CA ASN A 472 11.54 9.47 12.04
C ASN A 472 12.89 9.33 12.77
N TRP A 473 13.21 10.31 13.62
CA TRP A 473 14.40 10.29 14.48
C TRP A 473 14.04 10.79 15.88
N GLN A 474 14.82 10.39 16.88
CA GLN A 474 14.65 10.90 18.23
C GLN A 474 15.06 12.38 18.30
N GLY A 475 14.16 13.25 18.74
CA GLY A 475 14.38 14.69 18.84
C GLY A 475 15.55 15.05 19.77
N SER A 476 16.28 16.12 19.45
CA SER A 476 17.41 16.60 20.28
C SER A 476 16.98 17.43 21.49
N ASP A 477 15.71 17.82 21.51
CA ASP A 477 15.04 18.74 22.43
C ASP A 477 13.99 18.04 23.29
N CYS A 478 14.03 16.71 23.38
CA CYS A 478 13.12 15.94 24.23
C CYS A 478 13.16 16.43 25.67
N GLU A 479 12.06 17.06 26.11
CA GLU A 479 11.82 17.50 27.48
C GLU A 479 11.52 16.27 28.35
N VAL A 480 12.54 15.49 28.69
CA VAL A 480 12.40 14.30 29.54
C VAL A 480 12.66 14.62 31.00
N ASN A 481 11.79 14.15 31.90
CA ASN A 481 12.11 14.10 33.31
C ASN A 481 13.16 13.02 33.55
N THR A 482 14.03 13.21 34.54
CA THR A 482 15.15 12.29 34.77
C THR A 482 15.23 11.88 36.24
N ILE A 483 15.30 10.58 36.50
CA ILE A 483 15.76 10.05 37.78
C ILE A 483 17.22 9.64 37.62
N THR A 484 18.09 10.18 38.46
CA THR A 484 19.51 9.79 38.52
C THR A 484 19.82 9.21 39.90
N GLY A 485 20.82 8.35 40.00
CA GLY A 485 21.31 7.91 41.30
C GLY A 485 22.26 6.75 41.19
N SER A 486 22.66 6.21 42.32
CA SER A 486 23.57 5.08 42.39
C SER A 486 23.02 3.91 43.19
N VAL A 487 23.54 2.72 42.88
CA VAL A 487 23.28 1.50 43.64
C VAL A 487 24.56 1.07 44.35
N THR A 488 24.52 0.95 45.67
CA THR A 488 25.64 0.50 46.51
C THR A 488 25.29 -0.76 47.31
N PHE A 489 26.32 -1.46 47.81
CA PHE A 489 26.18 -2.62 48.69
C PHE A 489 26.95 -2.41 49.99
N ASP A 490 26.23 -2.36 51.10
CA ASP A 490 26.78 -2.31 52.46
C ASP A 490 27.19 -3.72 52.91
N GLN A 491 28.38 -4.13 52.47
CA GLN A 491 28.94 -5.44 52.79
C GLN A 491 29.31 -5.58 54.27
N ASN A 492 29.70 -4.48 54.91
CA ASN A 492 30.29 -4.51 56.24
C ASN A 492 29.26 -4.26 57.37
N ASN A 493 28.02 -3.95 56.97
CA ASN A 493 26.85 -3.73 57.80
C ASN A 493 27.03 -2.57 58.80
N ASN A 494 27.73 -1.51 58.37
CA ASN A 494 27.91 -0.26 59.14
C ASN A 494 26.92 0.84 58.75
N GLY A 495 26.04 0.58 57.79
CA GLY A 495 25.12 1.53 57.19
C GLY A 495 25.70 2.19 55.94
N CYS A 496 24.80 2.51 55.01
CA CYS A 496 25.12 3.00 53.67
C CYS A 496 25.96 4.29 53.71
N ASP A 497 27.24 4.21 53.36
CA ASP A 497 28.18 5.33 53.35
C ASP A 497 29.07 5.34 52.08
N ASP A 498 29.82 6.42 51.88
CA ASP A 498 30.65 6.64 50.67
C ASP A 498 31.80 5.61 50.51
N THR A 499 31.98 4.70 51.48
CA THR A 499 32.97 3.61 51.41
C THR A 499 32.39 2.28 50.94
N ASP A 500 31.06 2.21 50.74
CA ASP A 500 30.40 1.02 50.21
C ASP A 500 30.66 0.81 48.73
N SER A 501 30.60 -0.46 48.31
CA SER A 501 30.91 -0.84 46.94
C SER A 501 29.75 -0.49 46.02
N VAL A 502 30.04 0.16 44.90
CA VAL A 502 29.05 0.40 43.84
C VAL A 502 28.74 -0.89 43.10
N ILE A 503 27.47 -1.11 42.75
CA ILE A 503 27.01 -2.33 42.09
C ILE A 503 26.49 -1.97 40.70
N ASN A 504 27.09 -2.59 39.69
CA ASN A 504 26.72 -2.42 38.29
C ASN A 504 25.65 -3.44 37.88
N ASN A 505 25.02 -3.19 36.72
CA ASN A 505 24.02 -4.08 36.11
C ASN A 505 22.81 -4.40 37.00
N VAL A 506 22.52 -3.55 37.99
CA VAL A 506 21.32 -3.67 38.82
C VAL A 506 20.16 -3.05 38.07
N MET A 507 19.05 -3.78 37.92
CA MET A 507 17.84 -3.26 37.29
C MET A 507 17.02 -2.38 38.25
N ILE A 508 16.73 -1.16 37.80
CA ILE A 508 15.84 -0.17 38.42
C ILE A 508 14.59 -0.09 37.55
N THR A 509 13.43 -0.19 38.18
CA THR A 509 12.12 -0.17 37.53
C THR A 509 11.32 1.03 38.05
N ALA A 510 10.52 1.66 37.19
CA ALA A 510 9.58 2.73 37.52
C ALA A 510 8.22 2.40 36.88
N ASP A 511 7.21 2.15 37.70
CA ASP A 511 5.87 1.73 37.27
C ASP A 511 4.86 2.85 37.55
N ASN A 512 4.09 3.28 36.54
CA ASN A 512 3.00 4.26 36.72
C ASN A 512 1.59 3.64 36.70
N GLY A 513 1.49 2.31 36.66
CA GLY A 513 0.24 1.54 36.57
C GLY A 513 -0.25 1.28 35.14
N GLU A 514 0.33 1.94 34.13
CA GLU A 514 0.03 1.74 32.70
C GLU A 514 1.26 1.19 31.96
N PHE A 515 2.43 1.75 32.25
CA PHE A 515 3.72 1.40 31.67
C PHE A 515 4.79 1.19 32.76
N VAL A 516 5.65 0.20 32.54
CA VAL A 516 6.82 -0.09 33.38
C VAL A 516 8.07 0.31 32.63
N TYR A 517 8.78 1.31 33.12
CA TYR A 517 10.05 1.79 32.58
C TYR A 517 11.19 1.15 33.37
N SER A 518 12.31 0.83 32.72
CA SER A 518 13.46 0.22 33.41
C SER A 518 14.79 0.73 32.87
N THR A 519 15.79 0.82 33.74
CA THR A 519 17.20 1.03 33.38
C THR A 519 18.08 0.14 34.25
N SER A 520 19.34 -0.06 33.88
CA SER A 520 20.32 -0.68 34.77
C SER A 520 21.32 0.35 35.32
N SER A 521 21.96 0.03 36.44
CA SER A 521 23.16 0.75 36.87
C SER A 521 24.33 0.45 35.93
N GLY A 522 25.09 1.49 35.58
CA GLY A 522 26.30 1.37 34.77
C GLY A 522 27.48 0.83 35.58
N LEU A 523 28.65 0.73 34.93
CA LEU A 523 29.88 0.18 35.55
C LEU A 523 30.34 0.89 36.82
N SER A 524 29.90 2.14 37.05
CA SER A 524 30.19 2.92 38.26
C SER A 524 29.06 2.90 39.29
N GLY A 525 28.05 2.04 39.10
CA GLY A 525 26.84 1.94 39.93
C GLY A 525 25.81 3.05 39.71
N GLU A 526 26.13 4.07 38.92
CA GLU A 526 25.23 5.16 38.55
C GLU A 526 24.21 4.73 37.50
N TYR A 527 22.98 5.21 37.60
CA TYR A 527 21.92 5.00 36.62
C TYR A 527 21.23 6.32 36.25
N THR A 528 20.55 6.30 35.11
CA THR A 528 19.75 7.43 34.63
C THR A 528 18.50 6.86 33.96
N LEU A 529 17.33 7.25 34.45
CA LEU A 529 16.04 6.82 33.95
C LEU A 529 15.27 8.05 33.45
N ASN A 530 14.93 8.06 32.16
CA ASN A 530 14.15 9.14 31.55
C ASN A 530 12.66 8.77 31.59
N LEU A 531 11.83 9.69 32.06
CA LEU A 531 10.40 9.46 32.29
C LEU A 531 9.59 10.67 31.80
N LEU A 532 8.33 10.44 31.45
CA LEU A 532 7.37 11.50 31.14
C LEU A 532 6.80 12.11 32.44
N SER A 533 5.90 13.08 32.30
CA SER A 533 5.09 13.53 33.44
C SER A 533 4.18 12.38 33.90
N GLY A 534 4.02 12.22 35.21
CA GLY A 534 3.33 11.08 35.79
C GLY A 534 3.79 10.74 37.20
N SER A 535 3.11 9.79 37.84
CA SER A 535 3.46 9.26 39.16
C SER A 535 4.02 7.86 39.01
N TYR A 536 5.24 7.64 39.47
CA TYR A 536 5.99 6.40 39.29
C TYR A 536 6.37 5.78 40.63
N GLU A 537 6.09 4.49 40.82
CA GLU A 537 6.66 3.67 41.89
C GLU A 537 8.00 3.10 41.42
N VAL A 538 9.10 3.53 42.07
CA VAL A 538 10.47 3.22 41.66
C VAL A 538 11.13 2.28 42.66
N THR A 539 11.64 1.14 42.18
CA THR A 539 12.26 0.07 42.98
C THR A 539 13.37 -0.65 42.22
N LEU A 540 14.23 -1.37 42.95
CA LEU A 540 15.10 -2.39 42.38
C LEU A 540 14.29 -3.66 42.04
N SER A 541 14.72 -4.37 41.00
CA SER A 541 14.14 -5.66 40.58
C SER A 541 15.22 -6.72 40.35
N GLY A 542 14.85 -8.00 40.41
CA GLY A 542 15.76 -9.11 40.07
C GLY A 542 16.69 -9.58 41.21
N PHE A 543 16.35 -9.31 42.46
CA PHE A 543 17.14 -9.74 43.63
C PHE A 543 16.53 -10.96 44.34
N PRO A 544 17.36 -11.93 44.78
CA PRO A 544 16.94 -12.99 45.69
C PRO A 544 16.48 -12.48 47.07
N GLU A 545 15.61 -13.24 47.76
CA GLU A 545 15.01 -12.86 49.06
C GLU A 545 16.03 -12.63 50.19
N TYR A 546 17.30 -13.03 50.01
CA TYR A 546 18.36 -12.84 50.99
C TYR A 546 19.06 -11.47 50.90
N TYR A 547 18.67 -10.62 49.95
CA TYR A 547 19.02 -9.20 49.88
C TYR A 547 17.83 -8.31 50.25
N ASN A 548 18.11 -7.21 50.95
CA ASN A 548 17.18 -6.11 51.17
C ASN A 548 17.77 -4.85 50.57
N PHE A 549 16.93 -3.88 50.20
CA PHE A 549 17.40 -2.58 49.72
C PHE A 549 16.60 -1.43 50.34
N ILE A 550 17.28 -0.29 50.49
CA ILE A 550 16.73 0.94 51.07
C ILE A 550 16.95 2.08 50.08
N PRO A 551 15.88 2.81 49.68
CA PRO A 551 14.48 2.51 49.96
C PRO A 551 14.01 1.23 49.26
N GLU A 552 13.01 0.53 49.83
CA GLU A 552 12.38 -0.63 49.18
C GLU A 552 11.57 -0.19 47.95
N MET A 553 10.90 0.95 48.03
CA MET A 553 10.18 1.58 46.93
C MET A 553 10.07 3.07 47.23
N THR A 554 10.12 3.92 46.20
CA THR A 554 9.85 5.36 46.30
C THR A 554 8.88 5.80 45.23
N THR A 555 7.85 6.56 45.60
CA THR A 555 6.96 7.20 44.63
C THR A 555 7.53 8.57 44.22
N ILE A 556 7.79 8.75 42.93
CA ILE A 556 8.25 10.02 42.33
C ILE A 556 7.14 10.56 41.43
N VAL A 557 6.84 11.86 41.55
CA VAL A 557 5.81 12.53 40.75
C VAL A 557 6.46 13.62 39.91
N PHE A 558 6.33 13.51 38.59
CA PHE A 558 6.73 14.52 37.64
C PHE A 558 5.51 15.29 37.14
N GLU A 559 5.45 16.59 37.45
CA GLU A 559 4.45 17.53 36.92
C GLU A 559 4.88 18.04 35.53
N GLU A 560 4.08 18.88 34.86
CA GLU A 560 4.46 19.50 33.57
C GLU A 560 5.85 20.19 33.61
N GLY A 561 6.68 19.93 32.59
CA GLY A 561 8.03 20.47 32.41
C GLY A 561 9.17 19.46 32.64
N VAL A 562 10.43 19.93 32.56
CA VAL A 562 11.65 19.12 32.78
C VAL A 562 12.07 19.16 34.24
N ASN A 563 12.00 18.02 34.92
CA ASN A 563 12.40 17.85 36.32
C ASN A 563 13.49 16.78 36.45
N GLN A 564 14.37 16.96 37.43
CA GLN A 564 15.42 16.00 37.77
C GLN A 564 15.29 15.58 39.23
N GLU A 565 15.21 14.27 39.45
CA GLU A 565 15.17 13.66 40.77
C GLU A 565 16.42 12.81 41.01
N ASN A 566 16.83 12.71 42.27
CA ASN A 566 17.95 11.87 42.68
C ASN A 566 17.47 10.79 43.64
N LEU A 567 17.70 9.52 43.30
CA LEU A 567 17.29 8.36 44.09
C LEU A 567 18.42 7.34 44.16
N ASN A 568 19.06 7.20 45.32
CA ASN A 568 20.09 6.19 45.52
C ASN A 568 19.47 4.97 46.21
N PHE A 569 19.90 3.78 45.80
CA PHE A 569 19.54 2.52 46.44
C PHE A 569 20.75 1.93 47.15
N CYS A 570 20.55 1.42 48.36
CA CYS A 570 21.57 0.72 49.10
C CYS A 570 21.10 -0.69 49.43
N ILE A 571 21.86 -1.67 48.99
CA ILE A 571 21.62 -3.10 49.18
C ILE A 571 22.32 -3.56 50.47
N THR A 572 21.64 -4.41 51.24
CA THR A 572 22.15 -5.06 52.45
C THR A 572 21.82 -6.56 52.39
N ALA A 573 22.70 -7.39 52.94
CA ALA A 573 22.43 -8.83 53.08
C ALA A 573 21.65 -9.12 54.38
N ASN A 574 20.57 -9.90 54.30
CA ASN A 574 19.82 -10.31 55.50
C ASN A 574 20.24 -11.70 56.04
N GLN A 575 20.95 -12.48 55.22
CA GLN A 575 21.51 -13.80 55.54
C GLN A 575 22.93 -13.92 54.97
N SER A 576 23.71 -14.86 55.49
CA SER A 576 25.04 -15.20 54.98
C SER A 576 24.93 -16.45 54.08
N ILE A 577 25.08 -16.26 52.78
CA ILE A 577 24.83 -17.24 51.72
C ILE A 577 26.06 -17.31 50.79
N GLU A 578 26.49 -18.51 50.45
CA GLU A 578 27.48 -18.82 49.40
C GLU A 578 26.68 -19.30 48.18
N ASP A 579 26.86 -18.68 47.01
CA ASP A 579 26.04 -18.95 45.80
C ASP A 579 26.84 -18.51 44.55
N LEU A 580 27.26 -19.46 43.72
CA LEU A 580 28.10 -19.23 42.54
C LEU A 580 27.43 -19.72 41.25
N ASN A 581 27.20 -18.81 40.33
CA ASN A 581 26.66 -19.11 39.01
C ASN A 581 27.79 -19.15 37.95
N VAL A 582 27.66 -20.01 36.94
CA VAL A 582 28.49 -19.97 35.73
C VAL A 582 27.64 -20.04 34.47
N THR A 583 27.99 -19.24 33.47
CA THR A 583 27.33 -19.23 32.15
C THR A 583 28.39 -19.23 31.05
N ILE A 584 28.08 -19.80 29.89
CA ILE A 584 28.91 -19.73 28.68
C ILE A 584 28.16 -18.98 27.57
N LEU A 585 28.86 -18.09 26.88
CA LEU A 585 28.36 -17.36 25.72
C LEU A 585 29.23 -17.66 24.48
N PRO A 586 28.64 -18.02 23.33
CA PRO A 586 29.35 -18.06 22.05
C PRO A 586 29.55 -16.63 21.52
N VAL A 587 30.80 -16.18 21.44
CA VAL A 587 31.14 -14.84 20.93
C VAL A 587 31.18 -14.85 19.39
N THR A 588 31.60 -15.97 18.80
CA THR A 588 31.57 -16.18 17.35
C THR A 588 30.95 -17.54 16.99
N ASP A 589 30.46 -17.63 15.76
CA ASP A 589 29.97 -18.89 15.20
C ASP A 589 31.08 -19.93 15.10
N ALA A 590 30.80 -21.16 15.50
CA ALA A 590 31.64 -22.29 15.15
C ALA A 590 31.44 -22.64 13.66
N ARG A 591 32.52 -22.53 12.88
CA ARG A 591 32.55 -22.90 11.45
C ARG A 591 33.69 -23.88 11.17
N PRO A 592 33.51 -24.90 10.33
CA PRO A 592 34.56 -25.89 10.10
C PRO A 592 35.86 -25.24 9.59
N GLY A 593 36.97 -25.49 10.29
CA GLY A 593 38.28 -24.94 9.93
C GLY A 593 38.62 -23.54 10.44
N PHE A 594 37.71 -22.89 11.19
CA PHE A 594 37.93 -21.56 11.76
C PHE A 594 37.97 -21.59 13.30
N GLU A 595 38.55 -20.54 13.88
CA GLU A 595 38.52 -20.30 15.32
C GLU A 595 37.12 -19.83 15.75
N ALA A 596 36.62 -20.40 16.84
CA ALA A 596 35.41 -20.01 17.55
C ALA A 596 35.80 -19.46 18.93
N GLU A 597 35.16 -18.39 19.34
CA GLU A 597 35.42 -17.71 20.61
C GLU A 597 34.24 -17.90 21.56
N TYR A 598 34.55 -18.19 22.82
CA TYR A 598 33.60 -18.36 23.90
C TYR A 598 33.99 -17.51 25.09
N GLN A 599 33.01 -17.05 25.86
CA GLN A 599 33.23 -16.36 27.12
C GLN A 599 32.51 -17.10 28.23
N LEU A 600 33.24 -17.52 29.27
CA LEU A 600 32.64 -17.99 30.52
C LEU A 600 32.45 -16.79 31.44
N ILE A 601 31.22 -16.61 31.93
CA ILE A 601 30.88 -15.61 32.93
C ILE A 601 30.64 -16.36 34.23
N VAL A 602 31.41 -16.02 35.25
CA VAL A 602 31.26 -16.58 36.60
C VAL A 602 30.83 -15.45 37.50
N GLU A 603 29.81 -15.69 38.33
CA GLU A 603 29.18 -14.68 39.17
C GLU A 603 29.04 -15.18 40.60
N ASN A 604 29.25 -14.30 41.58
CA ASN A 604 28.88 -14.56 42.96
C ASN A 604 27.56 -13.86 43.23
N VAL A 605 26.47 -14.62 43.11
CA VAL A 605 25.10 -14.15 43.37
C VAL A 605 24.75 -14.21 44.86
N GLY A 606 25.62 -14.81 45.67
CA GLY A 606 25.48 -14.95 47.11
C GLY A 606 26.01 -13.75 47.91
N THR A 607 25.74 -13.75 49.21
CA THR A 607 26.03 -12.62 50.10
C THR A 607 27.40 -12.69 50.79
N GLN A 608 28.18 -13.76 50.57
CA GLN A 608 29.50 -13.97 51.15
C GLN A 608 30.61 -13.99 50.10
N THR A 609 31.81 -13.55 50.50
CA THR A 609 33.01 -13.76 49.69
C THR A 609 33.34 -15.24 49.58
N VAL A 610 33.47 -15.75 48.35
CA VAL A 610 33.88 -17.14 48.09
C VAL A 610 35.36 -17.18 47.71
N ALA A 611 36.15 -18.00 48.42
CA ALA A 611 37.59 -18.06 48.24
C ALA A 611 38.00 -19.21 47.31
N ASN A 612 38.92 -18.94 46.38
CA ASN A 612 39.53 -19.91 45.47
C ASN A 612 38.50 -20.68 44.61
N ALA A 613 37.56 -19.97 43.98
CA ALA A 613 36.60 -20.61 43.10
C ALA A 613 37.33 -21.31 41.92
N ILE A 614 36.93 -22.55 41.61
CA ILE A 614 37.51 -23.34 40.53
C ILE A 614 36.45 -23.55 39.46
N VAL A 615 36.77 -23.11 38.24
CA VAL A 615 35.92 -23.27 37.06
C VAL A 615 36.51 -24.38 36.20
N SER A 616 35.68 -25.33 35.81
CA SER A 616 36.01 -26.38 34.84
C SER A 616 35.25 -26.09 33.55
N PHE A 617 35.91 -26.28 32.41
CA PHE A 617 35.32 -26.17 31.08
C PHE A 617 35.65 -27.44 30.29
N ILE A 618 34.62 -28.21 29.97
CA ILE A 618 34.70 -29.47 29.25
C ILE A 618 34.20 -29.23 27.83
N TYR A 619 34.98 -29.65 26.84
CA TYR A 619 34.64 -29.57 25.42
C TYR A 619 34.84 -30.94 24.74
N ASN A 620 34.38 -31.08 23.49
CA ASN A 620 34.61 -32.28 22.70
C ASN A 620 35.93 -32.18 21.92
N ASP A 621 36.98 -32.86 22.39
CA ASP A 621 38.31 -32.84 21.78
C ASP A 621 38.41 -33.63 20.46
N ALA A 622 37.38 -34.38 20.10
CA ALA A 622 37.25 -34.98 18.76
C ALA A 622 36.76 -33.98 17.70
N MET A 623 36.21 -32.83 18.10
CA MET A 623 35.60 -31.84 17.21
C MET A 623 36.29 -30.46 17.27
N GLN A 624 36.88 -30.10 18.41
CA GLN A 624 37.62 -28.85 18.58
C GLN A 624 38.94 -29.06 19.33
N SER A 625 39.89 -28.14 19.12
CA SER A 625 41.12 -28.07 19.91
C SER A 625 41.30 -26.70 20.56
N PHE A 626 41.74 -26.69 21.82
CA PHE A 626 42.07 -25.46 22.55
C PHE A 626 43.20 -24.66 21.89
N VAL A 627 42.99 -23.35 21.72
CA VAL A 627 43.99 -22.41 21.17
C VAL A 627 44.57 -21.54 22.29
N SER A 628 43.71 -20.79 23.00
CA SER A 628 44.12 -19.86 24.06
C SER A 628 42.98 -19.55 25.04
N ALA A 629 43.33 -19.10 26.24
CA ALA A 629 42.35 -18.53 27.18
C ALA A 629 42.96 -17.34 27.96
N VAL A 630 42.09 -16.40 28.34
CA VAL A 630 42.41 -15.24 29.17
C VAL A 630 41.38 -15.14 30.31
N PRO A 631 41.77 -15.29 31.59
CA PRO A 631 43.12 -15.63 32.07
C PRO A 631 43.58 -17.03 31.63
N ALA A 632 44.89 -17.27 31.65
CA ALA A 632 45.45 -18.56 31.25
C ALA A 632 44.95 -19.70 32.16
N ALA A 633 44.61 -20.84 31.56
CA ALA A 633 44.14 -22.02 32.28
C ALA A 633 45.20 -22.53 33.29
N ALA A 634 44.75 -22.84 34.50
CA ALA A 634 45.56 -23.43 35.56
C ALA A 634 45.97 -24.87 35.23
N SER A 635 45.12 -25.60 34.50
CA SER A 635 45.49 -26.87 33.87
C SER A 635 44.73 -27.09 32.56
N ASN A 636 45.34 -27.88 31.66
CA ASN A 636 44.77 -28.32 30.41
C ASN A 636 45.10 -29.83 30.26
N SER A 637 44.08 -30.68 30.30
CA SER A 637 44.23 -32.14 30.16
C SER A 637 43.15 -32.70 29.23
N GLU A 638 43.59 -33.28 28.11
CA GLU A 638 42.75 -33.88 27.05
C GLU A 638 41.62 -32.95 26.57
N ASN A 639 40.47 -32.98 27.24
CA ASN A 639 39.24 -32.28 26.87
C ASN A 639 38.69 -31.36 27.98
N VAL A 640 39.50 -31.07 29.01
CA VAL A 640 39.11 -30.22 30.16
C VAL A 640 40.12 -29.12 30.41
N LEU A 641 39.62 -27.88 30.52
CA LEU A 641 40.35 -26.72 31.01
C LEU A 641 39.91 -26.37 32.42
N THR A 642 40.85 -26.05 33.32
CA THR A 642 40.51 -25.55 34.66
C THR A 642 41.10 -24.19 34.94
N PHE A 643 40.34 -23.35 35.63
CA PHE A 643 40.72 -22.00 36.01
C PHE A 643 40.56 -21.82 37.52
N THR A 644 41.44 -21.04 38.14
CA THR A 644 41.36 -20.71 39.56
C THR A 644 41.17 -19.21 39.71
N LEU A 645 40.06 -18.81 40.31
CA LEU A 645 39.72 -17.43 40.59
C LEU A 645 40.07 -17.12 42.05
N ALA A 646 40.77 -16.00 42.29
CA ALA A 646 41.04 -15.50 43.64
C ALA A 646 39.73 -15.08 44.33
N ASP A 647 39.79 -14.72 45.62
CA ASP A 647 38.64 -14.28 46.44
C ASP A 647 37.63 -13.46 45.63
N PHE A 648 36.37 -13.91 45.68
CA PHE A 648 35.31 -13.50 44.77
C PHE A 648 34.16 -12.89 45.60
N GLN A 649 34.01 -11.58 45.52
CA GLN A 649 33.09 -10.80 46.38
C GLN A 649 31.63 -10.93 45.90
N PRO A 650 30.63 -10.69 46.76
CA PRO A 650 29.23 -10.58 46.33
C PRO A 650 29.06 -9.59 45.18
N PHE A 651 28.21 -9.92 44.20
CA PHE A 651 27.99 -9.16 42.97
C PHE A 651 29.23 -8.99 42.07
N GLU A 652 30.34 -9.65 42.37
CA GLU A 652 31.48 -9.70 41.47
C GLU A 652 31.17 -10.66 40.32
N SER A 653 31.48 -10.24 39.10
CA SER A 653 31.45 -11.08 37.90
C SER A 653 32.83 -11.09 37.26
N ARG A 654 33.31 -12.26 36.83
CA ARG A 654 34.58 -12.41 36.13
C ARG A 654 34.37 -13.18 34.84
N THR A 655 35.04 -12.71 33.80
CA THR A 655 35.02 -13.35 32.49
C THR A 655 36.29 -14.18 32.26
N ILE A 656 36.12 -15.30 31.55
CA ILE A 656 37.21 -16.12 31.02
C ILE A 656 36.95 -16.28 29.53
N ASP A 657 37.77 -15.62 28.72
CA ASP A 657 37.70 -15.70 27.27
C ASP A 657 38.46 -16.94 26.80
N ILE A 658 37.86 -17.76 25.94
CA ILE A 658 38.41 -19.01 25.43
C ILE A 658 38.31 -19.03 23.90
N THR A 659 39.41 -19.32 23.24
CA THR A 659 39.48 -19.52 21.79
C THR A 659 39.70 -21.00 21.49
N MET A 660 38.84 -21.56 20.64
CA MET A 660 38.87 -22.95 20.20
C MET A 660 38.97 -23.02 18.68
N GLN A 661 39.80 -23.92 18.15
CA GLN A 661 39.86 -24.19 16.72
C GLN A 661 38.87 -25.30 16.39
N THR A 662 37.89 -25.01 15.52
CA THR A 662 36.96 -26.02 14.99
C THR A 662 37.63 -26.81 13.88
N PHE A 663 37.53 -28.15 13.92
CA PHE A 663 38.15 -29.00 12.91
C PHE A 663 37.51 -28.85 11.53
N THR A 664 38.26 -29.18 10.48
CA THR A 664 37.79 -29.11 9.09
C THR A 664 36.97 -30.34 8.70
N PRO A 665 36.14 -30.28 7.65
CA PRO A 665 35.49 -31.46 7.08
C PRO A 665 36.54 -32.50 6.62
N PRO A 666 36.22 -33.81 6.68
CA PRO A 666 34.93 -34.38 7.07
C PRO A 666 34.75 -34.56 8.60
N THR A 667 35.70 -34.11 9.43
CA THR A 667 35.69 -34.35 10.88
C THR A 667 34.58 -33.59 11.59
N VAL A 668 34.33 -32.34 11.17
CA VAL A 668 33.21 -31.50 11.61
C VAL A 668 32.61 -30.85 10.37
N ASN A 669 31.29 -30.96 10.23
CA ASN A 669 30.49 -30.47 9.12
C ASN A 669 29.46 -29.44 9.64
N GLY A 670 28.74 -28.79 8.72
CA GLY A 670 27.59 -27.98 9.13
C GLY A 670 26.53 -28.86 9.78
N ASP A 671 25.77 -28.26 10.69
CA ASP A 671 24.72 -28.86 11.49
C ASP A 671 25.21 -29.86 12.56
N ASP A 672 26.53 -30.13 12.63
CA ASP A 672 27.11 -30.86 13.76
C ASP A 672 26.98 -30.05 15.05
N VAL A 673 26.78 -30.73 16.18
CA VAL A 673 26.56 -30.10 17.49
C VAL A 673 27.81 -30.20 18.37
N LEU A 674 28.27 -29.06 18.86
CA LEU A 674 29.37 -28.94 19.82
C LEU A 674 28.81 -28.84 21.23
N ASN A 675 29.16 -29.80 22.09
CA ASN A 675 28.69 -29.84 23.48
C ASN A 675 29.77 -29.30 24.42
N PHE A 676 29.35 -28.38 25.28
CA PHE A 676 30.17 -27.80 26.33
C PHE A 676 29.49 -28.00 27.69
N THR A 677 30.30 -28.29 28.70
CA THR A 677 29.85 -28.29 30.09
C THR A 677 30.83 -27.46 30.89
N THR A 678 30.33 -26.41 31.55
CA THR A 678 31.13 -25.64 32.50
C THR A 678 30.58 -25.77 33.90
N THR A 679 31.47 -25.88 34.89
CA THR A 679 31.10 -26.03 36.30
C THR A 679 31.93 -25.12 37.18
N VAL A 680 31.34 -24.51 38.21
CA VAL A 680 32.05 -23.74 39.24
C VAL A 680 31.93 -24.38 40.62
N THR A 681 33.00 -24.34 41.42
CA THR A 681 33.08 -24.90 42.79
C THR A 681 33.75 -23.90 43.74
N PRO A 682 33.56 -23.99 45.07
CA PRO A 682 32.87 -25.05 45.85
C PRO A 682 31.34 -25.03 45.69
N ASN A 683 30.71 -26.20 45.73
CA ASN A 683 29.24 -26.37 45.60
C ASN A 683 28.59 -26.96 46.87
N GLN A 684 29.35 -27.16 47.95
CA GLN A 684 28.89 -27.94 49.10
C GLN A 684 27.92 -27.17 50.00
N ASN A 685 28.09 -25.85 50.11
CA ASN A 685 27.20 -24.97 50.88
C ASN A 685 26.55 -23.92 49.97
N ASP A 686 26.55 -24.19 48.67
CA ASP A 686 25.96 -23.33 47.66
C ASP A 686 24.43 -23.33 47.79
N TYR A 687 23.80 -22.18 47.64
CA TYR A 687 22.36 -22.02 47.81
C TYR A 687 21.56 -22.48 46.59
N THR A 688 22.13 -22.32 45.38
CA THR A 688 21.52 -22.74 44.12
C THR A 688 22.46 -23.69 43.33
N PRO A 689 22.80 -24.89 43.87
CA PRO A 689 23.81 -25.77 43.27
C PRO A 689 23.59 -26.15 41.79
N GLU A 690 22.37 -26.02 41.29
CA GLU A 690 21.99 -26.25 39.91
C GLU A 690 22.57 -25.21 38.93
N ASP A 691 22.78 -23.95 39.33
CA ASP A 691 23.33 -22.89 38.46
C ASP A 691 24.88 -22.88 38.44
N ASN A 692 25.50 -23.67 39.32
CA ASN A 692 26.93 -23.93 39.28
C ASN A 692 27.36 -24.77 38.07
N THR A 693 26.43 -25.29 37.26
CA THR A 693 26.72 -26.07 36.05
C THR A 693 25.91 -25.56 34.88
N PHE A 694 26.58 -25.26 33.77
CA PHE A 694 25.93 -24.84 32.53
C PHE A 694 26.32 -25.77 31.38
N GLU A 695 25.31 -26.31 30.71
CA GLU A 695 25.45 -27.13 29.51
C GLU A 695 25.03 -26.31 28.29
N PHE A 696 25.88 -26.27 27.27
CA PHE A 696 25.63 -25.50 26.06
C PHE A 696 25.89 -26.36 24.82
N GLU A 697 24.94 -26.33 23.89
CA GLU A 697 25.02 -26.98 22.60
C GLU A 697 25.10 -25.91 21.51
N GLN A 698 26.21 -25.84 20.78
CA GLN A 698 26.36 -24.94 19.63
C GLN A 698 26.26 -25.72 18.33
N ILE A 699 25.39 -25.30 17.43
CA ILE A 699 25.33 -25.84 16.06
C ILE A 699 26.44 -25.21 15.23
N VAL A 700 27.20 -26.05 14.51
CA VAL A 700 28.20 -25.59 13.54
C VAL A 700 27.51 -25.09 12.29
N VAL A 701 27.77 -23.84 11.91
CA VAL A 701 27.09 -23.19 10.78
C VAL A 701 27.99 -23.06 9.55
N ASN A 702 27.38 -23.05 8.37
CA ASN A 702 28.02 -22.84 7.07
C ASN A 702 27.53 -21.54 6.40
N SER A 703 28.27 -21.02 5.43
CA SER A 703 27.78 -20.00 4.50
C SER A 703 27.10 -20.71 3.31
N TYR A 704 25.82 -20.43 3.04
CA TYR A 704 25.05 -20.99 1.92
C TYR A 704 25.30 -20.26 0.59
N ASP A 705 25.17 -20.96 -0.54
CA ASP A 705 25.14 -20.38 -1.91
C ASP A 705 23.80 -19.67 -2.13
N PRO A 706 23.77 -18.39 -2.56
CA PRO A 706 22.53 -17.65 -2.81
C PRO A 706 21.67 -18.24 -3.94
N ASN A 707 22.20 -19.17 -4.73
CA ASN A 707 21.46 -19.94 -5.74
C ASN A 707 20.98 -21.27 -5.15
N ASP A 708 19.69 -21.40 -4.88
CA ASP A 708 19.13 -22.57 -4.21
C ASP A 708 17.81 -23.06 -4.83
N LYS A 709 17.46 -24.31 -4.52
CA LYS A 709 16.13 -24.91 -4.78
C LYS A 709 15.51 -25.28 -3.45
N ARG A 710 14.21 -24.98 -3.30
CA ARG A 710 13.42 -25.28 -2.11
C ARG A 710 12.07 -25.90 -2.48
N VAL A 711 11.64 -26.86 -1.68
CA VAL A 711 10.26 -27.37 -1.64
C VAL A 711 9.50 -26.68 -0.52
N VAL A 712 8.34 -26.11 -0.82
CA VAL A 712 7.59 -25.25 0.11
C VAL A 712 6.95 -26.05 1.24
N GLN A 713 6.52 -27.27 0.95
CA GLN A 713 5.92 -28.21 1.91
C GLN A 713 6.92 -28.68 2.98
N GLY A 714 8.22 -28.40 2.81
CA GLY A 714 9.25 -28.74 3.78
C GLY A 714 9.79 -30.18 3.61
N GLY A 715 10.55 -30.62 4.61
CA GLY A 715 11.23 -31.91 4.61
C GLY A 715 10.32 -33.10 4.88
N GLU A 716 9.06 -32.87 5.28
CA GLU A 716 8.13 -33.90 5.70
C GLU A 716 6.71 -33.60 5.21
N ILE A 717 6.00 -34.61 4.71
CA ILE A 717 4.55 -34.55 4.43
C ILE A 717 3.85 -35.77 5.03
N TYR A 718 2.55 -35.68 5.27
CA TYR A 718 1.76 -36.79 5.78
C TYR A 718 1.11 -37.60 4.64
N PRO A 719 0.78 -38.89 4.86
CA PRO A 719 0.18 -39.75 3.83
C PRO A 719 -1.05 -39.15 3.14
N GLU A 720 -1.90 -38.42 3.86
CA GLU A 720 -3.06 -37.72 3.31
C GLU A 720 -2.71 -36.59 2.30
N GLN A 721 -1.48 -36.07 2.31
CA GLN A 721 -1.01 -34.98 1.45
C GLN A 721 -0.32 -35.49 0.17
N THR A 722 -0.17 -36.80 -0.01
CA THR A 722 0.53 -37.41 -1.17
C THR A 722 -0.21 -37.19 -2.50
N ASP A 723 -1.52 -36.90 -2.47
CA ASP A 723 -2.32 -36.55 -3.64
C ASP A 723 -2.31 -35.04 -3.97
N GLU A 724 -1.67 -34.21 -3.13
CA GLU A 724 -1.58 -32.76 -3.29
C GLU A 724 -0.37 -32.34 -4.14
N TYR A 725 -0.25 -31.03 -4.41
CA TYR A 725 0.90 -30.49 -5.15
C TYR A 725 2.07 -30.23 -4.21
N LEU A 726 3.28 -30.52 -4.69
CA LEU A 726 4.52 -29.96 -4.15
C LEU A 726 4.87 -28.71 -4.95
N ASP A 727 5.07 -27.60 -4.25
CA ASP A 727 5.48 -26.33 -4.83
C ASP A 727 7.00 -26.17 -4.64
N TYR A 728 7.69 -25.90 -5.74
CA TYR A 728 9.12 -25.67 -5.77
C TYR A 728 9.41 -24.23 -6.14
N ILE A 729 10.39 -23.63 -5.46
CA ILE A 729 11.01 -22.37 -5.83
C ILE A 729 12.50 -22.58 -6.07
N ILE A 730 13.01 -22.03 -7.17
CA ILE A 730 14.43 -21.95 -7.49
C ILE A 730 14.79 -20.48 -7.47
N ARG A 731 15.80 -20.08 -6.68
CA ARG A 731 16.33 -18.72 -6.64
C ARG A 731 17.73 -18.70 -7.24
N PHE A 732 18.08 -17.59 -7.87
CA PHE A 732 19.39 -17.38 -8.43
C PHE A 732 19.81 -15.93 -8.27
N GLN A 733 21.11 -15.68 -8.09
CA GLN A 733 21.69 -14.36 -7.99
C GLN A 733 22.97 -14.28 -8.82
N ASN A 734 23.14 -13.19 -9.57
CA ASN A 734 24.38 -12.94 -10.30
C ASN A 734 25.45 -12.33 -9.38
N THR A 735 26.24 -13.18 -8.72
CA THR A 735 27.39 -12.78 -7.88
C THR A 735 28.68 -12.55 -8.69
N GLY A 736 28.57 -12.47 -10.02
CA GLY A 736 29.68 -12.20 -10.92
C GLY A 736 30.20 -10.76 -10.85
N THR A 737 31.00 -10.33 -11.83
CA THR A 737 31.52 -8.95 -11.91
C THR A 737 30.95 -8.15 -13.09
N ALA A 738 29.90 -8.65 -13.74
CA ALA A 738 29.24 -8.02 -14.88
C ALA A 738 27.79 -8.51 -15.02
N SER A 739 26.93 -7.68 -15.60
CA SER A 739 25.54 -8.03 -15.92
C SER A 739 25.47 -9.26 -16.85
N ALA A 740 24.57 -10.21 -16.56
CA ALA A 740 24.32 -11.40 -17.37
C ALA A 740 23.22 -11.15 -18.39
N ILE A 741 23.52 -11.33 -19.68
CA ILE A 741 22.57 -10.97 -20.75
C ILE A 741 21.48 -12.03 -20.88
N ASN A 742 21.83 -13.31 -20.74
CA ASN A 742 20.89 -14.43 -20.82
C ASN A 742 21.09 -15.37 -19.64
N ILE A 743 19.99 -15.94 -19.15
CA ILE A 743 20.02 -16.96 -18.09
C ILE A 743 19.24 -18.18 -18.54
N ARG A 744 19.76 -19.37 -18.20
CA ARG A 744 19.11 -20.64 -18.51
C ARG A 744 19.14 -21.52 -17.27
N VAL A 745 17.99 -21.98 -16.83
CA VAL A 745 17.83 -22.82 -15.63
C VAL A 745 17.32 -24.20 -16.06
N LYS A 746 18.13 -25.24 -15.83
CA LYS A 746 17.81 -26.62 -16.21
C LYS A 746 17.59 -27.49 -14.99
N ASP A 747 16.39 -28.04 -14.88
CA ASP A 747 15.95 -28.93 -13.81
C ASP A 747 15.59 -30.30 -14.40
N VAL A 748 16.18 -31.37 -13.85
CA VAL A 748 15.86 -32.75 -14.23
C VAL A 748 14.95 -33.32 -13.17
N LEU A 749 13.67 -33.49 -13.49
CA LEU A 749 12.67 -34.02 -12.56
C LEU A 749 13.01 -35.48 -12.20
N SER A 750 12.82 -35.82 -10.92
CA SER A 750 13.06 -37.16 -10.39
C SER A 750 11.94 -38.13 -10.79
N GLU A 751 12.13 -39.42 -10.54
CA GLU A 751 11.14 -40.45 -10.91
C GLU A 751 9.92 -40.46 -9.97
N GLU A 752 10.03 -39.84 -8.78
CA GLU A 752 8.99 -39.80 -7.75
C GLU A 752 7.95 -38.69 -7.97
N VAL A 753 8.09 -37.87 -9.02
CA VAL A 753 7.13 -36.80 -9.38
C VAL A 753 6.55 -37.02 -10.79
N ASP A 754 5.25 -36.79 -10.95
CA ASP A 754 4.57 -36.96 -12.25
C ASP A 754 4.68 -35.69 -13.09
N TRP A 755 5.57 -35.70 -14.08
CA TRP A 755 5.83 -34.57 -14.99
C TRP A 755 4.59 -34.08 -15.74
N ASN A 756 3.58 -34.94 -15.98
CA ASN A 756 2.34 -34.52 -16.65
C ASN A 756 1.52 -33.53 -15.83
N THR A 757 1.84 -33.41 -14.54
CA THR A 757 1.19 -32.48 -13.61
C THR A 757 1.94 -31.16 -13.46
N PHE A 758 3.12 -31.03 -14.09
CA PHE A 758 3.99 -29.85 -13.99
C PHE A 758 3.28 -28.57 -14.43
N ARG A 759 3.30 -27.55 -13.56
CA ARG A 759 2.70 -26.24 -13.80
C ARG A 759 3.62 -25.14 -13.31
N PRO A 760 4.13 -24.27 -14.20
CA PRO A 760 4.75 -23.03 -13.77
C PRO A 760 3.74 -22.15 -13.02
N ILE A 761 4.21 -21.46 -11.99
CA ILE A 761 3.38 -20.59 -11.15
C ILE A 761 3.76 -19.13 -11.36
N SER A 762 5.04 -18.80 -11.17
CA SER A 762 5.53 -17.42 -11.21
C SER A 762 7.03 -17.39 -11.49
N SER A 763 7.54 -16.25 -11.93
CA SER A 763 8.97 -15.99 -12.11
C SER A 763 9.26 -14.50 -11.91
N SER A 764 10.51 -14.16 -11.59
CA SER A 764 10.92 -12.76 -11.45
C SER A 764 11.02 -12.01 -12.79
N HIS A 765 11.20 -12.73 -13.89
CA HIS A 765 11.37 -12.16 -15.23
C HIS A 765 10.64 -13.00 -16.29
N GLU A 766 10.42 -12.43 -17.47
CA GLU A 766 9.84 -13.17 -18.59
C GLU A 766 10.79 -14.29 -19.08
N TYR A 767 10.23 -15.47 -19.33
CA TYR A 767 10.98 -16.64 -19.80
C TYR A 767 10.22 -17.41 -20.88
N ARG A 768 10.97 -18.23 -21.62
CA ARG A 768 10.43 -19.34 -22.41
C ARG A 768 10.70 -20.65 -21.69
N LEU A 769 9.70 -21.55 -21.67
CA LEU A 769 9.82 -22.90 -21.09
C LEU A 769 9.96 -23.95 -22.19
N GLU A 770 10.90 -24.87 -22.01
CA GLU A 770 11.05 -26.06 -22.85
C GLU A 770 11.10 -27.30 -21.95
N ILE A 771 10.27 -28.31 -22.24
CA ILE A 771 10.30 -29.62 -21.55
C ILE A 771 10.63 -30.69 -22.59
N THR A 772 11.75 -31.37 -22.42
CA THR A 772 12.25 -32.41 -23.34
C THR A 772 12.36 -33.76 -22.64
N ASP A 773 12.22 -34.84 -23.40
CA ASP A 773 12.28 -36.23 -22.93
C ASP A 773 11.36 -36.59 -21.75
N GLY A 774 10.37 -35.74 -21.45
CA GLY A 774 9.38 -35.95 -20.38
C GLY A 774 9.89 -35.68 -18.97
N ASN A 775 11.13 -35.24 -18.76
CA ASN A 775 11.63 -34.93 -17.42
C ASN A 775 12.71 -33.84 -17.36
N GLN A 776 13.19 -33.34 -18.51
CA GLN A 776 14.15 -32.24 -18.56
C GLN A 776 13.40 -30.94 -18.76
N VAL A 777 13.35 -30.10 -17.73
CA VAL A 777 12.66 -28.81 -17.73
C VAL A 777 13.70 -27.70 -17.85
N GLU A 778 13.53 -26.82 -18.82
CA GLU A 778 14.46 -25.73 -19.11
C GLU A 778 13.73 -24.39 -19.20
N PHE A 779 14.07 -23.47 -18.30
CA PHE A 779 13.61 -22.08 -18.32
C PHE A 779 14.68 -21.20 -18.96
N ILE A 780 14.33 -20.46 -20.00
CA ILE A 780 15.25 -19.65 -20.80
C ILE A 780 14.83 -18.18 -20.74
N PHE A 781 15.68 -17.35 -20.13
CA PHE A 781 15.55 -15.90 -20.03
C PHE A 781 16.48 -15.24 -21.04
N GLU A 782 15.92 -14.67 -22.09
CA GLU A 782 16.68 -14.04 -23.18
C GLU A 782 16.69 -12.51 -22.98
N ASN A 783 17.87 -11.89 -23.06
CA ASN A 783 18.06 -10.44 -22.86
C ASN A 783 17.54 -9.91 -21.51
N ILE A 784 17.65 -10.72 -20.45
CA ILE A 784 17.24 -10.33 -19.09
C ILE A 784 18.13 -9.21 -18.53
N ASN A 785 19.40 -9.16 -18.94
CA ASN A 785 20.38 -8.18 -18.51
C ASN A 785 20.44 -8.01 -16.98
N LEU A 786 20.55 -9.13 -16.27
CA LEU A 786 20.53 -9.19 -14.81
C LEU A 786 21.83 -8.58 -14.25
N PRO A 787 21.79 -7.47 -13.48
CA PRO A 787 22.99 -6.83 -12.93
C PRO A 787 23.75 -7.77 -12.01
N PHE A 788 25.05 -7.51 -11.82
CA PHE A 788 25.81 -8.25 -10.82
C PHE A 788 25.67 -7.58 -9.45
N GLU A 789 25.85 -8.37 -8.40
CA GLU A 789 25.62 -7.96 -7.00
C GLU A 789 26.29 -6.63 -6.62
N GLY A 790 27.53 -6.39 -7.07
CA GLY A 790 28.25 -5.15 -6.77
C GLY A 790 27.75 -3.89 -7.51
N GLU A 791 26.85 -4.04 -8.48
CA GLU A 791 26.20 -2.94 -9.22
C GLU A 791 24.82 -2.62 -8.66
N ASP A 792 24.00 -3.64 -8.43
CA ASP A 792 22.67 -3.55 -7.84
C ASP A 792 22.35 -4.88 -7.13
N GLU A 793 22.60 -4.91 -5.82
CA GLU A 793 22.44 -6.10 -4.99
C GLU A 793 21.01 -6.64 -5.08
N ALA A 794 20.00 -5.78 -4.94
CA ALA A 794 18.60 -6.19 -5.01
C ALA A 794 18.22 -6.65 -6.43
N GLY A 795 18.64 -5.90 -7.46
CA GLY A 795 18.39 -6.20 -8.86
C GLY A 795 19.12 -7.44 -9.39
N SER A 796 20.17 -7.90 -8.70
CA SER A 796 20.96 -9.08 -9.11
C SER A 796 20.26 -10.42 -8.87
N ASN A 797 19.08 -10.41 -8.25
CA ASN A 797 18.33 -11.61 -7.85
C ASN A 797 17.24 -12.00 -8.86
N GLY A 798 16.95 -13.30 -8.96
CA GLY A 798 15.82 -13.83 -9.69
C GLY A 798 15.28 -15.14 -9.09
N PHE A 799 14.06 -15.51 -9.49
CA PHE A 799 13.43 -16.74 -9.04
C PHE A 799 12.49 -17.34 -10.10
N ILE A 800 12.23 -18.63 -9.95
CA ILE A 800 11.22 -19.41 -10.67
C ILE A 800 10.44 -20.22 -9.64
N ALA A 801 9.10 -20.22 -9.74
CA ALA A 801 8.24 -21.08 -8.96
C ALA A 801 7.38 -21.97 -9.87
N TYR A 802 7.29 -23.25 -9.53
CA TYR A 802 6.43 -24.22 -10.22
C TYR A 802 5.86 -25.22 -9.22
N LYS A 803 4.82 -25.96 -9.63
CA LYS A 803 4.30 -27.10 -8.85
C LYS A 803 4.16 -28.37 -9.66
N ILE A 804 4.30 -29.48 -8.97
CA ILE A 804 4.23 -30.83 -9.51
C ILE A 804 3.70 -31.79 -8.44
N LYS A 805 2.97 -32.84 -8.83
CA LYS A 805 2.45 -33.84 -7.90
C LYS A 805 3.42 -35.02 -7.73
N PRO A 806 3.46 -35.65 -6.55
CA PRO A 806 4.08 -36.96 -6.39
C PRO A 806 3.42 -38.01 -7.29
N VAL A 807 4.17 -39.05 -7.69
CA VAL A 807 3.58 -40.21 -8.38
C VAL A 807 2.69 -40.99 -7.43
N ALA A 808 1.61 -41.59 -7.94
CA ALA A 808 0.69 -42.37 -7.12
C ALA A 808 1.36 -43.64 -6.56
N GLY A 809 1.11 -43.93 -5.27
CA GLY A 809 1.53 -45.18 -4.62
C GLY A 809 2.76 -45.09 -3.70
N LEU A 810 3.20 -43.89 -3.32
CA LEU A 810 4.23 -43.68 -2.30
C LEU A 810 3.67 -43.92 -0.88
N GLU A 811 4.47 -44.55 0.00
CA GLU A 811 4.10 -44.95 1.36
C GLU A 811 4.94 -44.21 2.44
N VAL A 812 4.55 -44.34 3.72
CA VAL A 812 5.31 -43.77 4.86
C VAL A 812 6.75 -44.31 4.85
N GLY A 813 7.72 -43.39 4.91
CA GLY A 813 9.16 -43.66 4.81
C GLY A 813 9.73 -43.53 3.39
N ASP A 814 8.90 -43.34 2.36
CA ASP A 814 9.39 -42.98 1.02
C ASP A 814 9.86 -41.53 0.98
N ILE A 815 10.88 -41.27 0.16
CA ILE A 815 11.52 -39.96 0.02
C ILE A 815 11.35 -39.46 -1.41
N ILE A 816 10.76 -38.28 -1.56
CA ILE A 816 10.62 -37.58 -2.84
C ILE A 816 11.84 -36.69 -3.04
N HIS A 817 12.58 -36.90 -4.13
CA HIS A 817 13.82 -36.18 -4.40
C HIS A 817 13.60 -34.98 -5.33
N GLY A 818 13.93 -33.78 -4.86
CA GLY A 818 14.16 -32.62 -5.70
C GLY A 818 15.64 -32.55 -6.09
N ASN A 819 15.96 -32.99 -7.31
CA ASN A 819 17.33 -32.97 -7.84
C ASN A 819 17.90 -31.54 -7.91
N GLU A 820 19.24 -31.48 -7.95
CA GLU A 820 20.02 -30.26 -8.19
C GLU A 820 19.66 -29.61 -9.54
N VAL A 821 19.73 -28.28 -9.59
CA VAL A 821 19.41 -27.48 -10.77
C VAL A 821 20.67 -26.84 -11.33
N ASN A 822 20.83 -26.84 -12.65
CA ASN A 822 21.95 -26.20 -13.34
C ASN A 822 21.53 -24.82 -13.86
N ILE A 823 22.12 -23.75 -13.32
CA ILE A 823 21.86 -22.35 -13.69
C ILE A 823 23.04 -21.82 -14.52
N TYR A 824 22.80 -21.48 -15.78
CA TYR A 824 23.80 -20.94 -16.69
C TYR A 824 23.60 -19.43 -16.83
N PHE A 825 24.65 -18.65 -16.53
CA PHE A 825 24.72 -17.23 -16.85
C PHE A 825 25.50 -17.06 -18.16
N ASP A 826 24.84 -16.55 -19.19
CA ASP A 826 25.32 -16.46 -20.58
C ASP A 826 25.86 -17.80 -21.11
N TYR A 827 27.14 -17.84 -21.50
CA TYR A 827 27.81 -19.02 -22.03
C TYR A 827 28.78 -19.66 -21.03
N ASN A 828 28.66 -19.31 -19.75
CA ASN A 828 29.51 -19.87 -18.69
C ASN A 828 29.08 -21.29 -18.30
N LEU A 829 29.95 -21.97 -17.55
CA LEU A 829 29.60 -23.23 -16.90
C LEU A 829 28.49 -23.01 -15.86
N PRO A 830 27.61 -24.00 -15.62
CA PRO A 830 26.47 -23.82 -14.74
C PRO A 830 26.90 -23.75 -13.28
N ILE A 831 26.20 -22.91 -12.51
CA ILE A 831 26.14 -22.98 -11.05
C ILE A 831 25.09 -24.04 -10.69
N ILE A 832 25.46 -24.97 -9.80
CA ILE A 832 24.63 -26.10 -9.41
C ILE A 832 24.06 -25.81 -8.03
N THR A 833 22.73 -25.83 -7.89
CA THR A 833 22.06 -25.59 -6.60
C THR A 833 22.20 -26.77 -5.65
N ASN A 834 21.74 -26.61 -4.40
CA ASN A 834 21.44 -27.73 -3.52
C ASN A 834 20.35 -28.66 -4.11
N SER A 835 20.25 -29.87 -3.56
CA SER A 835 19.09 -30.75 -3.70
C SER A 835 18.17 -30.62 -2.47
N VAL A 836 16.92 -31.07 -2.62
CA VAL A 836 15.93 -31.11 -1.53
C VAL A 836 15.26 -32.46 -1.47
N THR A 837 14.79 -32.84 -0.29
CA THR A 837 14.03 -34.08 -0.10
C THR A 837 12.79 -33.81 0.75
N THR A 838 11.75 -34.60 0.51
CA THR A 838 10.53 -34.61 1.34
C THR A 838 10.20 -36.06 1.68
N GLU A 839 10.20 -36.40 2.97
CA GLU A 839 9.86 -37.73 3.48
C GLU A 839 8.38 -37.81 3.89
N ILE A 840 7.75 -38.97 3.69
CA ILE A 840 6.38 -39.20 4.15
C ILE A 840 6.42 -39.74 5.58
N VAL A 841 5.96 -38.98 6.58
CA VAL A 841 6.10 -39.31 8.02
C VAL A 841 4.76 -39.51 8.75
N SER A 842 4.79 -40.03 9.98
CA SER A 842 3.60 -40.25 10.83
C SER A 842 3.61 -39.41 12.12
N LEU A 843 2.46 -38.91 12.58
CA LEU A 843 2.31 -38.10 13.80
C LEU A 843 2.61 -38.88 15.12
N MET A 844 3.39 -38.30 16.06
CA MET A 844 3.62 -38.83 17.43
C MET A 844 3.47 -37.76 18.52
N GLY A 845 2.88 -38.10 19.68
CA GLY A 845 2.84 -37.25 20.89
C GLY A 845 3.06 -38.06 22.18
N VAL A 846 3.72 -37.48 23.20
CA VAL A 846 4.02 -38.15 24.49
C VAL A 846 3.97 -37.15 25.66
N ASN A 847 3.32 -37.54 26.77
CA ASN A 847 3.47 -36.96 28.11
C ASN A 847 3.91 -38.08 29.07
N ASP A 848 5.00 -37.86 29.82
CA ASP A 848 5.62 -38.79 30.77
C ASP A 848 5.25 -38.43 32.23
N TYR A 849 4.57 -39.33 32.96
CA TYR A 849 4.53 -39.36 34.43
C TYR A 849 4.58 -40.81 34.92
N ALA A 850 5.59 -41.13 35.74
CA ALA A 850 6.02 -42.50 36.02
C ALA A 850 5.22 -43.21 37.14
N LEU A 851 4.71 -44.42 36.86
CA LEU A 851 4.03 -45.34 37.82
C LEU A 851 5.00 -46.15 38.72
N THR A 852 6.21 -45.64 38.95
CA THR A 852 7.30 -46.41 39.58
C THR A 852 6.98 -46.71 41.04
N GLY A 853 6.72 -47.99 41.37
CA GLY A 853 6.45 -48.48 42.73
C GLY A 853 4.98 -48.77 43.07
N SER A 854 4.02 -48.31 42.26
CA SER A 854 2.58 -48.53 42.50
C SER A 854 2.02 -49.79 41.83
N ILE A 855 2.75 -50.37 40.87
CA ILE A 855 2.41 -51.62 40.20
C ILE A 855 3.58 -52.59 40.34
N VAL A 856 3.30 -53.80 40.83
CA VAL A 856 4.29 -54.87 41.03
C VAL A 856 3.83 -56.13 40.32
N LEU A 857 4.69 -56.71 39.49
CA LEU A 857 4.44 -57.93 38.72
C LEU A 857 5.28 -59.09 39.26
N TYR A 858 4.66 -60.23 39.58
CA TYR A 858 5.36 -61.40 40.13
C TYR A 858 4.62 -62.72 39.85
N PRO A 859 5.29 -63.88 39.91
CA PRO A 859 6.74 -64.03 39.90
C PRO A 859 7.34 -63.57 38.57
N ASN A 860 8.56 -63.06 38.58
CA ASN A 860 9.32 -62.74 37.39
C ASN A 860 10.77 -63.18 37.62
N PRO A 861 11.24 -64.32 37.07
CA PRO A 861 10.62 -65.05 35.96
C PRO A 861 9.30 -65.78 36.29
N ALA A 862 8.39 -65.86 35.31
CA ALA A 862 7.05 -66.44 35.39
C ALA A 862 6.95 -67.74 34.59
N ASN A 863 6.23 -68.74 35.10
CA ASN A 863 5.86 -69.93 34.34
C ASN A 863 4.52 -69.69 33.63
N ASP A 864 3.40 -70.23 34.10
CA ASP A 864 2.14 -70.14 33.34
C ASP A 864 1.24 -68.98 33.77
N VAL A 865 1.48 -68.39 34.95
CA VAL A 865 0.65 -67.32 35.50
C VAL A 865 1.53 -66.18 36.03
N LEU A 866 1.17 -64.96 35.66
CA LEU A 866 1.76 -63.71 36.15
C LEU A 866 0.73 -62.96 36.99
N HIS A 867 1.11 -62.54 38.18
CA HIS A 867 0.28 -61.76 39.07
C HIS A 867 0.65 -60.28 38.99
N LEU A 868 -0.37 -59.42 39.02
CA LEU A 868 -0.22 -57.98 39.14
C LEU A 868 -0.82 -57.55 40.47
N LYS A 869 0.01 -56.95 41.33
CA LYS A 869 -0.44 -56.28 42.54
C LYS A 869 -0.32 -54.77 42.35
N SER A 870 -1.43 -54.08 42.60
CA SER A 870 -1.46 -52.63 42.67
C SER A 870 -1.46 -52.17 44.12
N GLU A 871 -0.70 -51.12 44.42
CA GLU A 871 -0.72 -50.39 45.68
C GLU A 871 -1.17 -48.93 45.46
N ASN A 872 -1.54 -48.22 46.53
CA ASN A 872 -1.93 -46.79 46.48
C ASN A 872 -3.17 -46.46 45.61
N ASN A 873 -4.16 -47.35 45.54
CA ASN A 873 -5.42 -47.17 44.78
C ASN A 873 -5.27 -46.98 43.26
N VAL A 874 -4.14 -47.37 42.66
CA VAL A 874 -3.95 -47.27 41.20
C VAL A 874 -4.60 -48.45 40.48
N ALA A 875 -5.80 -48.28 39.94
CA ALA A 875 -6.46 -49.38 39.21
C ALA A 875 -5.84 -49.56 37.81
N PRO A 876 -5.28 -50.74 37.46
CA PRO A 876 -4.93 -51.03 36.08
C PRO A 876 -6.21 -51.14 35.24
N GLU A 877 -6.23 -50.47 34.10
CA GLU A 877 -7.33 -50.53 33.13
C GLU A 877 -7.04 -51.55 32.03
N MET A 878 -5.76 -51.68 31.66
CA MET A 878 -5.30 -52.64 30.67
C MET A 878 -3.86 -53.07 30.96
N VAL A 879 -3.57 -54.34 30.71
CA VAL A 879 -2.21 -54.88 30.68
C VAL A 879 -2.00 -55.59 29.35
N ALA A 880 -0.95 -55.22 28.63
CA ALA A 880 -0.58 -55.86 27.36
C ALA A 880 0.86 -56.33 27.38
N ILE A 881 1.11 -57.54 26.88
CA ILE A 881 2.42 -58.17 26.79
C ILE A 881 2.85 -58.16 25.33
N TYR A 882 4.04 -57.63 25.09
CA TYR A 882 4.66 -57.48 23.79
C TYR A 882 5.92 -58.35 23.72
N ASN A 883 6.28 -58.84 22.54
CA ASN A 883 7.65 -59.28 22.31
C ASN A 883 8.61 -58.07 22.32
N LEU A 884 9.92 -58.32 22.35
CA LEU A 884 10.95 -57.25 22.30
C LEU A 884 10.92 -56.42 21.00
N GLN A 885 10.16 -56.83 19.99
CA GLN A 885 9.96 -56.07 18.74
C GLN A 885 8.68 -55.20 18.80
N GLY A 886 8.04 -55.07 19.96
CA GLY A 886 6.86 -54.22 20.14
C GLY A 886 5.54 -54.80 19.62
N ARG A 887 5.49 -56.09 19.21
CA ARG A 887 4.24 -56.75 18.79
C ARG A 887 3.48 -57.29 20.00
N GLU A 888 2.24 -56.86 20.16
CA GLU A 888 1.34 -57.36 21.22
C GLU A 888 1.09 -58.87 21.00
N LEU A 889 1.33 -59.65 22.04
CA LEU A 889 1.11 -61.10 22.05
C LEU A 889 -0.14 -61.48 22.84
N MET A 890 -0.48 -60.67 23.85
CA MET A 890 -1.58 -60.93 24.76
C MET A 890 -1.96 -59.66 25.52
N SER A 891 -3.25 -59.42 25.74
CA SER A 891 -3.75 -58.32 26.57
C SER A 891 -4.88 -58.75 27.49
N PHE A 892 -5.01 -58.02 28.60
CA PHE A 892 -5.94 -58.25 29.68
C PHE A 892 -6.59 -56.93 30.06
N ASN A 893 -7.92 -56.88 29.96
CA ASN A 893 -8.73 -55.70 30.35
C ASN A 893 -9.67 -56.03 31.54
N GLN A 894 -9.68 -57.28 32.00
CA GLN A 894 -10.44 -57.79 33.15
C GLN A 894 -9.66 -58.93 33.81
N ASN A 895 -9.84 -59.16 35.12
CA ASN A 895 -9.12 -60.18 35.91
C ASN A 895 -7.57 -60.06 35.87
N MET A 896 -7.06 -58.82 35.82
CA MET A 896 -5.62 -58.51 35.66
C MET A 896 -4.74 -58.90 36.85
N GLU A 897 -5.33 -59.24 38.01
CA GLU A 897 -4.58 -59.72 39.17
C GLU A 897 -3.92 -61.09 38.94
N ASN A 898 -4.47 -61.93 38.04
CA ASN A 898 -3.98 -63.28 37.75
C ASN A 898 -4.03 -63.56 36.24
N MET A 899 -2.96 -63.20 35.53
CA MET A 899 -2.87 -63.29 34.07
C MET A 899 -2.27 -64.62 33.63
N ASN A 900 -3.03 -65.42 32.87
CA ASN A 900 -2.53 -66.68 32.31
C ASN A 900 -1.68 -66.41 31.05
N ILE A 901 -0.39 -66.67 31.15
CA ILE A 901 0.60 -66.45 30.09
C ILE A 901 1.17 -67.76 29.52
N SER A 902 0.53 -68.91 29.75
CA SER A 902 1.00 -70.23 29.27
C SER A 902 1.10 -70.33 27.74
N GLY A 903 0.43 -69.43 27.02
CA GLY A 903 0.52 -69.32 25.56
C GLY A 903 1.80 -68.67 25.04
N LEU A 904 2.62 -68.08 25.92
CA LEU A 904 3.90 -67.48 25.57
C LEU A 904 5.02 -68.51 25.64
N SER A 905 5.89 -68.53 24.62
CA SER A 905 7.12 -69.32 24.64
C SER A 905 8.12 -68.78 25.68
N ALA A 906 9.06 -69.60 26.16
CA ALA A 906 10.14 -69.13 27.03
C ALA A 906 10.91 -67.97 26.39
N GLY A 907 11.11 -66.87 27.10
CA GLY A 907 11.73 -65.66 26.56
C GLY A 907 11.50 -64.39 27.38
N VAL A 908 12.10 -63.29 26.94
CA VAL A 908 11.91 -61.96 27.53
C VAL A 908 10.83 -61.21 26.75
N TYR A 909 9.91 -60.60 27.47
CA TYR A 909 8.78 -59.83 26.97
C TYR A 909 8.75 -58.46 27.64
N LEU A 910 8.11 -57.49 26.99
CA LEU A 910 7.75 -56.20 27.59
C LEU A 910 6.29 -56.29 28.00
N ILE A 911 5.95 -55.76 29.17
CA ILE A 911 4.56 -55.70 29.64
C ILE A 911 4.22 -54.26 29.95
N THR A 912 3.24 -53.73 29.23
CA THR A 912 2.73 -52.38 29.41
C THR A 912 1.50 -52.45 30.30
N VAL A 913 1.49 -51.68 31.38
CA VAL A 913 0.34 -51.49 32.24
C VAL A 913 -0.17 -50.08 32.03
N LYS A 914 -1.43 -49.96 31.61
CA LYS A 914 -2.13 -48.69 31.47
C LYS A 914 -3.11 -48.51 32.61
N THR A 915 -3.11 -47.31 33.17
CA THR A 915 -4.02 -46.85 34.23
C THR A 915 -4.73 -45.61 33.72
N SER A 916 -5.73 -45.12 34.46
CA SER A 916 -6.40 -43.85 34.16
C SER A 916 -5.46 -42.63 34.21
N GLN A 917 -4.29 -42.76 34.84
CA GLN A 917 -3.37 -41.65 35.09
C GLN A 917 -2.12 -41.68 34.20
N ALA A 918 -1.62 -42.86 33.83
CA ALA A 918 -0.41 -43.02 33.03
C ALA A 918 -0.28 -44.45 32.45
N SER A 919 0.71 -44.65 31.58
CA SER A 919 1.18 -45.97 31.14
C SER A 919 2.63 -46.20 31.56
N ALA A 920 2.95 -47.40 32.04
CA ALA A 920 4.33 -47.80 32.33
C ALA A 920 4.65 -49.16 31.72
N GLN A 921 5.92 -49.37 31.37
CA GLN A 921 6.44 -50.62 30.85
C GLN A 921 7.33 -51.33 31.86
N TYR A 922 7.17 -52.65 31.96
CA TYR A 922 7.99 -53.52 32.77
C TYR A 922 8.57 -54.64 31.92
N LYS A 923 9.64 -55.26 32.40
CA LYS A 923 10.22 -56.45 31.78
C LYS A 923 9.60 -57.71 32.37
N LEU A 924 9.15 -58.64 31.53
CA LEU A 924 8.68 -59.98 31.92
C LEU A 924 9.65 -61.04 31.37
N ILE A 925 10.04 -62.00 32.19
CA ILE A 925 10.81 -63.17 31.78
C ILE A 925 9.89 -64.38 31.92
N LYS A 926 9.56 -65.05 30.81
CA LYS A 926 8.83 -66.32 30.77
C LYS A 926 9.82 -67.47 30.76
N GLU A 927 9.69 -68.40 31.69
CA GLU A 927 10.45 -69.66 31.70
C GLU A 927 9.84 -70.74 30.82
#